data_AF-A0A956WC69-F1
#
_entry.id   AF-A0A956WC69-F1
#
_cell.length_a   1.000
_cell.length_b   1.000
_cell.length_c   1.000
_cell.angle_alpha   90.00
_cell.angle_beta   90.00
_cell.angle_gamma   90.00
#
_symmetry.space_group_name_H-M   'P 1'
#
loop_
_entity.id
_entity.type
_entity.pdbx_description
1 polymer ?
#
loop_
_entity_poly.entity_id
_entity_poly.type
_entity_poly.pdbx_seq_one_letter_code
_entity_poly.pdbx_strand_id
1 'polypeptide(L)'
;MSMFVALLAAAVLVVSPTGPFTSIEDALAVAEAGDTIEVRGGLYGPLVIDKSVTLIGLDGATIDGREAGDVVRITAPDVTLQGFTIRRSGRVLDREHAGVTVLAPRAVVRGNRLEEVLFGVFLKEAPASVVESNEIHGYPYETGRRGDGIRSWYSRDIVVRDNVVSGTRDVIFWFSDGAHIERNHVTDGRYGLHFMYDDGLRATGNTLERNSVGIFAMYSSNVAIEDNLIQQSHGPSGYGIGLKEIANLDVVGNVVVQNRIGISFDTVPHGIDAYARFGDNLVAFNTFGLSFQPSTERVEFVGNSLERNATQVEVRGGGDLLGNTWTDDAGNYWSDYAGYDADGDGVGDLPYEPRSLFASLRDRHPILGFFDHSPASIAIDLAARAVPDLRPSAKVVDTAPLTSPAPPAWFGGMSEAGARWPWMATVLGLVSVATLVSGSLARIAPRARRIPDAAVELTEPVVHARGITKRYGQVTVLDGFDLEIQPGEGVALWGPNGSGKTTALKCLLGLARAGGEVAIAGIDLRRDGRSARAQTGYVPQVLDLPDLPLRELMMFIARVRGASPTRVEQMLEVVGLVEHARKRPAQLSGGLRQRLGLALALVGEPRVLLLDEPTANLDVESRHVVFEVLRRQRERGVAILFTMHRVDEVVE
;
A
#
# COMPACT_ATOMS: atom_id res chain seq x y z
N MET A 1 -12.95 -62.52 -30.45
CA MET A 1 -13.12 -62.43 -29.00
C MET A 1 -13.34 -60.95 -28.69
N SER A 2 -14.60 -60.53 -28.66
CA SER A 2 -14.99 -59.13 -28.39
C SER A 2 -14.69 -58.77 -26.95
N MET A 3 -13.96 -57.68 -26.73
CA MET A 3 -13.88 -57.02 -25.43
C MET A 3 -14.74 -55.77 -25.52
N PHE A 4 -16.02 -55.92 -25.17
CA PHE A 4 -16.91 -54.79 -24.92
C PHE A 4 -16.41 -54.12 -23.64
N VAL A 5 -15.81 -52.94 -23.76
CA VAL A 5 -15.65 -52.01 -22.64
C VAL A 5 -17.05 -51.46 -22.38
N ALA A 6 -17.73 -52.01 -21.37
CA ALA A 6 -18.94 -51.40 -20.86
C ALA A 6 -18.54 -50.04 -20.27
N LEU A 7 -19.01 -48.94 -20.87
CA LEU A 7 -19.14 -47.67 -20.16
C LEU A 7 -20.11 -47.93 -19.01
N LEU A 8 -19.59 -48.12 -17.81
CA LEU A 8 -20.41 -48.05 -16.59
C LEU A 8 -20.93 -46.61 -16.51
N ALA A 9 -22.24 -46.45 -16.46
CA ALA A 9 -22.85 -45.15 -16.23
C ALA A 9 -22.47 -44.68 -14.82
N ALA A 10 -22.03 -43.42 -14.70
CA ALA A 10 -21.71 -42.81 -13.41
C ALA A 10 -22.88 -43.00 -12.42
N ALA A 11 -22.59 -43.57 -11.26
CA ALA A 11 -23.58 -43.82 -10.23
C ALA A 11 -23.89 -42.54 -9.43
N VAL A 12 -25.09 -42.48 -8.86
CA VAL A 12 -25.49 -41.44 -7.92
C VAL A 12 -25.62 -42.05 -6.53
N LEU A 13 -24.74 -41.63 -5.62
CA LEU A 13 -24.74 -42.03 -4.22
C LEU A 13 -25.41 -40.94 -3.39
N VAL A 14 -26.27 -41.33 -2.42
CA VAL A 14 -27.01 -40.37 -1.59
C VAL A 14 -26.56 -40.47 -0.14
N VAL A 15 -26.02 -39.37 0.38
CA VAL A 15 -25.65 -39.19 1.78
C VAL A 15 -26.75 -38.38 2.48
N SER A 16 -27.27 -38.90 3.58
CA SER A 16 -28.15 -38.13 4.47
C SER A 16 -28.14 -38.71 5.89
N PRO A 17 -28.57 -37.93 6.90
CA PRO A 17 -28.57 -38.40 8.29
C PRO A 17 -29.37 -39.70 8.53
N THR A 18 -30.30 -40.02 7.64
CA THR A 18 -31.16 -41.22 7.71
C THR A 18 -31.06 -42.08 6.44
N GLY A 19 -30.07 -41.83 5.59
CA GLY A 19 -29.93 -42.41 4.26
C GLY A 19 -29.10 -43.71 4.24
N PRO A 20 -28.84 -44.25 3.02
CA PRO A 20 -27.99 -45.42 2.86
C PRO A 20 -26.53 -45.16 3.26
N PHE A 21 -26.06 -43.93 3.07
CA PHE A 21 -24.80 -43.42 3.63
C PHE A 21 -25.11 -42.30 4.63
N THR A 22 -24.52 -42.39 5.83
CA THR A 22 -24.71 -41.38 6.89
C THR A 22 -23.52 -40.43 7.02
N SER A 23 -22.40 -40.75 6.36
CA SER A 23 -21.21 -39.89 6.24
C SER A 23 -20.80 -39.73 4.78
N ILE A 24 -20.08 -38.65 4.47
CA ILE A 24 -19.57 -38.39 3.11
C ILE A 24 -18.42 -39.36 2.81
N GLU A 25 -17.62 -39.67 3.83
CA GLU A 25 -16.47 -40.56 3.79
C GLU A 25 -16.86 -42.00 3.42
N ASP A 26 -17.97 -42.52 3.96
CA ASP A 26 -18.46 -43.85 3.61
C ASP A 26 -18.91 -43.93 2.15
N ALA A 27 -19.56 -42.87 1.64
CA ALA A 27 -19.95 -42.79 0.23
C ALA A 27 -18.72 -42.67 -0.67
N LEU A 28 -17.74 -41.84 -0.29
CA LEU A 28 -16.47 -41.71 -1.02
C LEU A 28 -15.69 -43.02 -1.06
N ALA A 29 -15.71 -43.82 0.01
CA ALA A 29 -15.00 -45.10 0.06
C ALA A 29 -15.48 -46.07 -1.03
N VAL A 30 -16.78 -46.08 -1.35
CA VAL A 30 -17.39 -46.96 -2.35
C VAL A 30 -17.54 -46.33 -3.73
N ALA A 31 -17.48 -45.00 -3.85
CA ALA A 31 -17.59 -44.29 -5.12
C ALA A 31 -16.48 -44.69 -6.10
N GLU A 32 -16.83 -44.79 -7.38
CA GLU A 32 -15.91 -44.93 -8.50
C GLU A 32 -15.64 -43.57 -9.16
N ALA A 33 -14.57 -43.47 -9.96
CA ALA A 33 -14.25 -42.24 -10.65
C ALA A 33 -15.35 -41.88 -11.66
N GLY A 34 -15.82 -40.63 -11.61
CA GLY A 34 -16.93 -40.11 -12.41
C GLY A 34 -18.28 -40.12 -11.67
N ASP A 35 -18.39 -40.78 -10.52
CA ASP A 35 -19.64 -40.83 -9.75
C ASP A 35 -20.04 -39.46 -9.17
N THR A 36 -21.33 -39.33 -8.89
CA THR A 36 -21.92 -38.18 -8.21
C THR A 36 -22.37 -38.57 -6.80
N ILE A 37 -22.00 -37.76 -5.80
CA ILE A 37 -22.41 -37.91 -4.41
C ILE A 37 -23.32 -36.73 -4.05
N GLU A 38 -24.60 -37.00 -3.90
CA GLU A 38 -25.59 -36.05 -3.39
C GLU A 38 -25.60 -36.10 -1.86
N VAL A 39 -25.21 -34.99 -1.23
CA VAL A 39 -25.19 -34.85 0.22
C VAL A 39 -26.37 -33.97 0.64
N ARG A 40 -27.37 -34.57 1.27
CA ARG A 40 -28.55 -33.86 1.76
C ARG A 40 -28.30 -33.30 3.16
N GLY A 41 -29.12 -32.34 3.57
CA GLY A 41 -28.99 -31.56 4.80
C GLY A 41 -28.44 -32.34 6.00
N GLY A 42 -27.59 -31.70 6.79
CA GLY A 42 -26.84 -32.36 7.86
C GLY A 42 -25.56 -31.60 8.20
N LEU A 43 -24.92 -32.03 9.28
CA LEU A 43 -23.62 -31.50 9.72
C LEU A 43 -22.57 -32.59 9.57
N TYR A 44 -21.65 -32.39 8.64
CA TYR A 44 -20.59 -33.32 8.27
C TYR A 44 -19.22 -32.81 8.75
N GLY A 45 -18.28 -33.73 8.96
CA GLY A 45 -16.93 -33.39 9.42
C GLY A 45 -16.00 -32.93 8.30
N PRO A 46 -14.75 -32.54 8.65
CA PRO A 46 -13.72 -32.22 7.66
C PRO A 46 -13.43 -33.41 6.74
N LEU A 47 -13.12 -33.13 5.49
CA LEU A 47 -13.17 -34.09 4.39
C LEU A 47 -11.92 -34.02 3.51
N VAL A 48 -11.42 -35.18 3.07
CA VAL A 48 -10.45 -35.31 1.98
C VAL A 48 -11.12 -36.02 0.79
N ILE A 49 -11.11 -35.38 -0.38
CA ILE A 49 -11.64 -35.92 -1.64
C ILE A 49 -10.46 -36.39 -2.48
N ASP A 50 -10.20 -37.69 -2.45
CA ASP A 50 -9.09 -38.37 -3.10
C ASP A 50 -9.49 -39.21 -4.32
N LYS A 51 -10.74 -39.07 -4.77
CA LYS A 51 -11.27 -39.66 -6.01
C LYS A 51 -11.89 -38.59 -6.89
N SER A 52 -11.81 -38.78 -8.21
CA SER A 52 -12.42 -37.90 -9.21
C SER A 52 -13.93 -38.06 -9.21
N VAL A 53 -14.65 -37.25 -8.42
CA VAL A 53 -16.11 -37.35 -8.23
C VAL A 53 -16.76 -35.96 -8.22
N THR A 54 -18.07 -35.93 -8.40
CA THR A 54 -18.90 -34.72 -8.21
C THR A 54 -19.61 -34.78 -6.86
N LEU A 55 -19.28 -33.89 -5.94
CA LEU A 55 -19.99 -33.71 -4.66
C LEU A 55 -20.97 -32.55 -4.75
N ILE A 56 -22.24 -32.81 -4.43
CA ILE A 56 -23.33 -31.84 -4.49
C ILE A 56 -24.01 -31.75 -3.12
N GLY A 57 -23.88 -30.58 -2.48
CA GLY A 57 -24.62 -30.22 -1.28
C GLY A 57 -26.04 -29.79 -1.65
N LEU A 58 -27.01 -30.42 -0.99
CA LEU A 58 -28.44 -30.15 -1.13
C LEU A 58 -29.04 -29.88 0.26
N ASP A 59 -30.17 -29.17 0.30
CA ASP A 59 -30.95 -28.93 1.51
C ASP A 59 -30.13 -28.36 2.71
N GLY A 60 -29.14 -27.51 2.42
CA GLY A 60 -28.31 -26.87 3.44
C GLY A 60 -27.23 -27.77 4.05
N ALA A 61 -26.75 -28.80 3.32
CA ALA A 61 -25.63 -29.62 3.74
C ALA A 61 -24.40 -28.78 4.15
N THR A 62 -23.92 -29.02 5.37
CA THR A 62 -22.83 -28.23 5.99
C THR A 62 -21.63 -29.11 6.29
N ILE A 63 -20.43 -28.69 5.85
CA ILE A 63 -19.15 -29.30 6.21
C ILE A 63 -18.45 -28.39 7.21
N ASP A 64 -18.08 -28.95 8.36
CA ASP A 64 -17.61 -28.19 9.50
C ASP A 64 -16.18 -28.57 9.91
N GLY A 65 -15.27 -27.60 9.81
CA GLY A 65 -13.86 -27.75 10.14
C GLY A 65 -13.56 -27.93 11.62
N ARG A 66 -14.54 -27.66 12.51
CA ARG A 66 -14.37 -27.70 13.97
C ARG A 66 -13.18 -26.85 14.46
N GLU A 67 -12.91 -25.75 13.77
CA GLU A 67 -11.80 -24.82 14.03
C GLU A 67 -10.40 -25.47 13.95
N ALA A 68 -10.26 -26.57 13.21
CA ALA A 68 -9.01 -27.31 13.09
C ALA A 68 -8.72 -27.69 11.63
N GLY A 69 -7.52 -27.37 11.14
CA GLY A 69 -7.09 -27.76 9.79
C GLY A 69 -7.91 -27.13 8.66
N ASP A 70 -7.76 -27.71 7.47
CA ASP A 70 -8.60 -27.40 6.32
C ASP A 70 -9.97 -28.08 6.45
N VAL A 71 -11.05 -27.44 5.99
CA VAL A 71 -12.39 -28.04 6.05
C VAL A 71 -12.57 -29.09 4.95
N VAL A 72 -12.21 -28.75 3.71
CA VAL A 72 -12.22 -29.66 2.56
C VAL A 72 -10.87 -29.65 1.87
N ARG A 73 -10.29 -30.82 1.62
CA ARG A 73 -9.07 -30.98 0.84
C ARG A 73 -9.35 -31.80 -0.41
N ILE A 74 -9.13 -31.20 -1.58
CA ILE A 74 -9.26 -31.87 -2.88
C ILE A 74 -7.88 -32.32 -3.33
N THR A 75 -7.64 -33.64 -3.35
CA THR A 75 -6.35 -34.24 -3.74
C THR A 75 -6.43 -35.05 -5.03
N ALA A 76 -7.63 -35.29 -5.56
CA ALA A 76 -7.84 -35.90 -6.87
C ALA A 76 -8.18 -34.87 -7.95
N PRO A 77 -7.82 -35.13 -9.21
CA PRO A 77 -8.20 -34.26 -10.33
C PRO A 77 -9.69 -34.40 -10.65
N ASP A 78 -10.22 -33.46 -11.43
CA ASP A 78 -11.59 -33.53 -11.99
C ASP A 78 -12.69 -33.64 -10.90
N VAL A 79 -12.41 -33.11 -9.70
CA VAL A 79 -13.37 -33.05 -8.60
C VAL A 79 -14.25 -31.82 -8.75
N THR A 80 -15.55 -32.01 -8.65
CA THR A 80 -16.50 -30.89 -8.50
C THR A 80 -17.03 -30.84 -7.08
N LEU A 81 -16.93 -29.69 -6.41
CA LEU A 81 -17.49 -29.43 -5.08
C LEU A 81 -18.49 -28.27 -5.20
N GLN A 82 -19.77 -28.55 -4.98
CA GLN A 82 -20.82 -27.53 -5.14
C GLN A 82 -21.94 -27.57 -4.12
N GLY A 83 -22.53 -26.42 -3.81
CA GLY A 83 -23.76 -26.31 -3.03
C GLY A 83 -23.62 -26.50 -1.52
N PHE A 84 -22.40 -26.45 -0.97
CA PHE A 84 -22.17 -26.64 0.46
C PHE A 84 -22.09 -25.33 1.23
N THR A 85 -22.53 -25.38 2.49
CA THR A 85 -21.99 -24.45 3.51
C THR A 85 -20.72 -25.06 4.09
N ILE A 86 -19.60 -24.34 4.01
CA ILE A 86 -18.28 -24.80 4.48
C ILE A 86 -17.82 -23.82 5.55
N ARG A 87 -17.57 -24.29 6.77
CA ARG A 87 -17.33 -23.35 7.88
C ARG A 87 -16.32 -23.78 8.92
N ARG A 88 -15.87 -22.79 9.68
CA ARG A 88 -15.02 -22.96 10.87
C ARG A 88 -13.71 -23.68 10.54
N SER A 89 -12.95 -23.15 9.58
CA SER A 89 -11.59 -23.65 9.31
C SER A 89 -10.66 -23.35 10.49
N GLY A 90 -9.49 -23.97 10.53
CA GLY A 90 -8.48 -23.67 11.54
C GLY A 90 -8.02 -22.21 11.54
N ARG A 91 -7.56 -21.72 12.70
CA ARG A 91 -7.29 -20.29 12.95
C ARG A 91 -5.82 -19.90 12.95
N VAL A 92 -4.93 -20.84 12.65
CA VAL A 92 -3.48 -20.64 12.74
C VAL A 92 -2.93 -20.17 11.39
N LEU A 93 -2.42 -18.94 11.36
CA LEU A 93 -2.07 -18.23 10.12
C LEU A 93 -0.86 -18.82 9.39
N ASP A 94 0.11 -19.35 10.13
CA ASP A 94 1.31 -20.01 9.62
C ASP A 94 1.02 -21.38 8.98
N ARG A 95 -0.12 -21.99 9.32
CA ARG A 95 -0.58 -23.28 8.77
C ARG A 95 -1.49 -23.13 7.56
N GLU A 96 -1.87 -21.90 7.21
CA GLU A 96 -2.65 -21.58 6.00
C GLU A 96 -3.99 -22.34 5.90
N HIS A 97 -4.61 -22.65 7.04
CA HIS A 97 -5.84 -23.44 7.09
C HIS A 97 -6.99 -22.82 6.29
N ALA A 98 -7.53 -23.56 5.32
CA ALA A 98 -8.55 -23.05 4.40
C ALA A 98 -9.94 -23.69 4.57
N GLY A 99 -10.96 -23.02 4.04
CA GLY A 99 -12.27 -23.63 3.79
C GLY A 99 -12.13 -24.75 2.76
N VAL A 100 -11.51 -24.46 1.62
CA VAL A 100 -11.23 -25.45 0.58
C VAL A 100 -9.77 -25.32 0.13
N THR A 101 -8.99 -26.38 0.30
CA THR A 101 -7.63 -26.49 -0.27
C THR A 101 -7.67 -27.43 -1.46
N VAL A 102 -7.22 -26.96 -2.62
CA VAL A 102 -7.14 -27.73 -3.87
C VAL A 102 -5.68 -28.02 -4.20
N LEU A 103 -5.35 -29.31 -4.33
CA LEU A 103 -3.99 -29.83 -4.53
C LEU A 103 -3.87 -30.65 -5.83
N ALA A 104 -4.86 -30.54 -6.71
CA ALA A 104 -4.96 -31.34 -7.93
C ALA A 104 -5.57 -30.50 -9.07
N PRO A 105 -5.28 -30.84 -10.33
CA PRO A 105 -5.72 -30.04 -11.47
C PRO A 105 -7.22 -30.24 -11.77
N ARG A 106 -7.79 -29.26 -12.50
CA ARG A 106 -9.17 -29.32 -13.04
C ARG A 106 -10.25 -29.51 -11.97
N ALA A 107 -10.02 -29.00 -10.76
CA ALA A 107 -11.06 -28.97 -9.75
C ALA A 107 -12.05 -27.84 -10.02
N VAL A 108 -13.32 -28.06 -9.71
CA VAL A 108 -14.38 -27.06 -9.81
C VAL A 108 -14.95 -26.83 -8.42
N VAL A 109 -14.70 -25.66 -7.84
CA VAL A 109 -15.28 -25.23 -6.56
C VAL A 109 -16.33 -24.18 -6.87
N ARG A 110 -17.62 -24.53 -6.82
CA ARG A 110 -18.68 -23.63 -7.27
C ARG A 110 -19.92 -23.55 -6.40
N GLY A 111 -20.54 -22.38 -6.30
CA GLY A 111 -21.84 -22.25 -5.64
C GLY A 111 -21.81 -22.64 -4.15
N ASN A 112 -20.67 -22.47 -3.48
CA ASN A 112 -20.52 -22.78 -2.06
C ASN A 112 -20.56 -21.50 -1.22
N ARG A 113 -20.99 -21.64 0.03
CA ARG A 113 -20.95 -20.57 1.05
C ARG A 113 -19.89 -20.90 2.09
N LEU A 114 -18.78 -20.18 2.07
CA LEU A 114 -17.68 -20.31 3.00
C LEU A 114 -17.82 -19.23 4.08
N GLU A 115 -17.99 -19.63 5.34
CA GLU A 115 -18.13 -18.70 6.47
C GLU A 115 -17.17 -19.06 7.60
N GLU A 116 -16.65 -18.06 8.31
CA GLU A 116 -15.69 -18.28 9.41
C GLU A 116 -14.48 -19.11 8.95
N VAL A 117 -13.92 -18.71 7.82
CA VAL A 117 -12.72 -19.31 7.24
C VAL A 117 -11.52 -18.38 7.39
N LEU A 118 -10.35 -18.94 7.67
CA LEU A 118 -9.11 -18.15 7.71
C LEU A 118 -8.64 -17.86 6.29
N PHE A 119 -8.47 -18.91 5.48
CA PHE A 119 -8.32 -18.82 4.03
C PHE A 119 -9.59 -19.37 3.37
N GLY A 120 -10.12 -18.74 2.33
CA GLY A 120 -11.35 -19.22 1.69
C GLY A 120 -11.10 -20.42 0.79
N VAL A 121 -10.72 -20.16 -0.46
CA VAL A 121 -10.30 -21.18 -1.44
C VAL A 121 -8.83 -21.01 -1.73
N PHE A 122 -8.04 -22.07 -1.51
CA PHE A 122 -6.61 -22.08 -1.78
C PHE A 122 -6.28 -23.10 -2.88
N LEU A 123 -5.94 -22.59 -4.07
CA LEU A 123 -5.40 -23.35 -5.18
C LEU A 123 -3.88 -23.46 -5.04
N LYS A 124 -3.38 -24.67 -4.80
CA LYS A 124 -1.95 -24.92 -4.61
C LYS A 124 -1.49 -25.99 -5.59
N GLU A 125 -0.81 -25.53 -6.65
CA GLU A 125 -0.39 -26.37 -7.78
C GLU A 125 -1.60 -27.07 -8.45
N ALA A 126 -2.69 -26.33 -8.62
CA ALA A 126 -3.98 -26.82 -9.09
C ALA A 126 -4.39 -26.18 -10.44
N PRO A 127 -3.65 -26.44 -11.53
CA PRO A 127 -3.90 -25.77 -12.81
C PRO A 127 -5.24 -26.15 -13.42
N ALA A 128 -5.75 -25.27 -14.30
CA ALA A 128 -7.03 -25.42 -14.99
C ALA A 128 -8.24 -25.60 -14.03
N SER A 129 -8.12 -25.13 -12.79
CA SER A 129 -9.20 -25.18 -11.80
C SER A 129 -10.12 -23.96 -11.92
N VAL A 130 -11.37 -24.16 -11.55
CA VAL A 130 -12.43 -23.14 -11.60
C VAL A 130 -12.93 -22.85 -10.19
N VAL A 131 -12.94 -21.58 -9.81
CA VAL A 131 -13.55 -21.07 -8.58
C VAL A 131 -14.67 -20.11 -8.98
N GLU A 132 -15.91 -20.56 -8.87
CA GLU A 132 -17.05 -19.86 -9.47
C GLU A 132 -18.24 -19.67 -8.52
N SER A 133 -18.84 -18.49 -8.49
CA SER A 133 -20.11 -18.27 -7.79
C SER A 133 -20.09 -18.67 -6.30
N ASN A 134 -18.95 -18.51 -5.63
CA ASN A 134 -18.85 -18.78 -4.19
C ASN A 134 -19.03 -17.49 -3.38
N GLU A 135 -19.65 -17.61 -2.21
CA GLU A 135 -19.70 -16.56 -1.19
C GLU A 135 -18.64 -16.87 -0.12
N ILE A 136 -17.64 -16.02 0.04
CA ILE A 136 -16.50 -16.25 0.92
C ILE A 136 -16.42 -15.13 1.96
N HIS A 137 -16.61 -15.51 3.22
CA HIS A 137 -16.58 -14.62 4.38
C HIS A 137 -15.55 -15.09 5.40
N GLY A 138 -14.51 -14.28 5.58
CA GLY A 138 -13.44 -14.56 6.53
C GLY A 138 -13.88 -14.43 8.00
N TYR A 139 -13.05 -14.89 8.93
CA TYR A 139 -13.22 -14.57 10.35
C TYR A 139 -13.26 -13.05 10.60
N PRO A 140 -14.02 -12.56 11.61
CA PRO A 140 -14.16 -11.15 11.94
C PRO A 140 -12.92 -10.61 12.68
N TYR A 141 -11.74 -10.75 12.08
CA TYR A 141 -10.47 -10.27 12.61
C TYR A 141 -10.10 -8.90 12.02
N GLU A 142 -9.15 -8.23 12.66
CA GLU A 142 -8.43 -7.10 12.05
C GLU A 142 -7.64 -7.59 10.83
N THR A 143 -7.46 -6.73 9.82
CA THR A 143 -6.88 -7.09 8.51
C THR A 143 -5.57 -7.87 8.59
N GLY A 144 -4.66 -7.52 9.53
CA GLY A 144 -3.37 -8.21 9.68
C GLY A 144 -3.46 -9.65 10.19
N ARG A 145 -4.60 -10.05 10.78
CA ARG A 145 -4.86 -11.40 11.30
C ARG A 145 -5.78 -12.23 10.40
N ARG A 146 -6.32 -11.64 9.34
CA ARG A 146 -7.12 -12.35 8.33
C ARG A 146 -6.19 -13.14 7.41
N GLY A 147 -6.64 -14.29 6.92
CA GLY A 147 -6.04 -14.94 5.76
C GLY A 147 -6.72 -14.50 4.47
N ASP A 148 -6.38 -15.15 3.37
CA ASP A 148 -6.74 -14.71 2.03
C ASP A 148 -8.06 -15.34 1.59
N GLY A 149 -8.92 -14.58 0.92
CA GLY A 149 -10.23 -15.08 0.49
C GLY A 149 -10.10 -16.11 -0.62
N ILE A 150 -9.37 -15.75 -1.67
CA ILE A 150 -8.98 -16.68 -2.73
C ILE A 150 -7.48 -16.53 -2.90
N ARG A 151 -6.76 -17.64 -2.87
CA ARG A 151 -5.32 -17.69 -3.05
C ARG A 151 -4.95 -18.70 -4.11
N SER A 152 -4.10 -18.29 -5.04
CA SER A 152 -3.49 -19.18 -6.02
C SER A 152 -1.97 -19.19 -5.87
N TRP A 153 -1.39 -20.37 -5.94
CA TRP A 153 0.05 -20.61 -5.94
C TRP A 153 0.40 -21.62 -7.03
N TYR A 154 1.21 -21.21 -8.01
CA TYR A 154 1.69 -22.07 -9.11
C TYR A 154 0.56 -22.82 -9.84
N SER A 155 -0.58 -22.15 -10.05
CA SER A 155 -1.75 -22.71 -10.71
C SER A 155 -2.06 -21.92 -11.98
N ARG A 156 -1.73 -22.50 -13.14
CA ARG A 156 -1.93 -21.89 -14.46
C ARG A 156 -3.33 -22.14 -14.99
N ASP A 157 -3.75 -21.31 -15.94
CA ASP A 157 -5.02 -21.42 -16.68
C ASP A 157 -6.26 -21.51 -15.77
N ILE A 158 -6.19 -20.86 -14.60
CA ILE A 158 -7.30 -20.87 -13.64
C ILE A 158 -8.38 -19.87 -14.04
N VAL A 159 -9.62 -20.18 -13.68
CA VAL A 159 -10.75 -19.27 -13.84
C VAL A 159 -11.33 -18.96 -12.48
N VAL A 160 -11.35 -17.69 -12.11
CA VAL A 160 -11.98 -17.21 -10.88
C VAL A 160 -13.04 -16.20 -11.25
N ARG A 161 -14.31 -16.58 -11.12
CA ARG A 161 -15.40 -15.73 -11.60
C ARG A 161 -16.65 -15.71 -10.76
N ASP A 162 -17.38 -14.60 -10.81
CA ASP A 162 -18.70 -14.46 -10.18
C ASP A 162 -18.69 -14.72 -8.66
N ASN A 163 -17.54 -14.61 -7.99
CA ASN A 163 -17.42 -14.83 -6.54
C ASN A 163 -17.68 -13.53 -5.76
N VAL A 164 -18.25 -13.67 -4.56
CA VAL A 164 -18.38 -12.60 -3.58
C VAL A 164 -17.42 -12.87 -2.43
N VAL A 165 -16.45 -11.98 -2.23
CA VAL A 165 -15.42 -12.12 -1.20
C VAL A 165 -15.47 -10.91 -0.28
N SER A 166 -15.58 -11.14 1.02
CA SER A 166 -15.57 -10.05 2.00
C SER A 166 -14.95 -10.47 3.32
N GLY A 167 -14.45 -9.48 4.06
CA GLY A 167 -13.91 -9.73 5.39
C GLY A 167 -12.65 -10.60 5.39
N THR A 168 -11.91 -10.64 4.27
CA THR A 168 -10.65 -11.37 4.11
C THR A 168 -9.47 -10.39 4.07
N ARG A 169 -8.24 -10.90 3.98
CA ARG A 169 -7.05 -10.06 3.83
C ARG A 169 -6.83 -9.74 2.36
N ASP A 170 -6.55 -10.73 1.52
CA ASP A 170 -6.25 -10.52 0.11
C ASP A 170 -7.02 -11.51 -0.78
N VAL A 171 -7.21 -11.15 -2.04
CA VAL A 171 -7.40 -12.11 -3.14
C VAL A 171 -6.13 -12.06 -3.98
N ILE A 172 -5.36 -13.14 -4.00
CA ILE A 172 -3.97 -13.12 -4.45
C ILE A 172 -3.62 -14.28 -5.39
N PHE A 173 -2.85 -13.96 -6.43
CA PHE A 173 -2.42 -14.88 -7.46
C PHE A 173 -0.90 -14.78 -7.60
N TRP A 174 -0.25 -15.94 -7.51
CA TRP A 174 1.20 -16.08 -7.57
C TRP A 174 1.55 -17.16 -8.58
N PHE A 175 2.31 -16.78 -9.61
CA PHE A 175 2.77 -17.69 -10.66
C PHE A 175 1.58 -18.43 -11.32
N SER A 176 0.55 -17.67 -11.67
CA SER A 176 -0.73 -18.12 -12.19
C SER A 176 -0.94 -17.65 -13.64
N ASP A 177 -0.03 -18.07 -14.50
CA ASP A 177 -0.07 -17.72 -15.93
C ASP A 177 -1.39 -18.14 -16.57
N GLY A 178 -1.91 -17.30 -17.47
CA GLY A 178 -3.19 -17.54 -18.16
C GLY A 178 -4.42 -17.44 -17.25
N ALA A 179 -4.31 -16.80 -16.07
CA ALA A 179 -5.45 -16.66 -15.18
C ALA A 179 -6.52 -15.70 -15.73
N HIS A 180 -7.79 -16.09 -15.60
CA HIS A 180 -8.97 -15.29 -15.94
C HIS A 180 -9.76 -14.94 -14.68
N ILE A 181 -9.76 -13.66 -14.32
CA ILE A 181 -10.41 -13.14 -13.11
C ILE A 181 -11.58 -12.24 -13.51
N GLU A 182 -12.79 -12.77 -13.44
CA GLU A 182 -13.95 -12.14 -14.07
C GLU A 182 -15.11 -11.88 -13.11
N ARG A 183 -15.70 -10.68 -13.12
CA ARG A 183 -16.98 -10.41 -12.43
C ARG A 183 -17.01 -10.77 -10.94
N ASN A 184 -15.87 -10.70 -10.25
CA ASN A 184 -15.81 -10.92 -8.81
C ASN A 184 -16.15 -9.62 -8.07
N HIS A 185 -16.81 -9.76 -6.91
CA HIS A 185 -17.09 -8.65 -6.00
C HIS A 185 -16.26 -8.81 -4.74
N VAL A 186 -15.28 -7.93 -4.52
CA VAL A 186 -14.36 -8.01 -3.37
C VAL A 186 -14.46 -6.76 -2.51
N THR A 187 -14.76 -6.94 -1.24
CA THR A 187 -15.00 -5.83 -0.31
C THR A 187 -14.26 -5.96 1.01
N ASP A 188 -13.92 -4.82 1.59
CA ASP A 188 -13.43 -4.69 2.96
C ASP A 188 -12.15 -5.52 3.24
N GLY A 189 -11.31 -5.70 2.21
CA GLY A 189 -10.01 -6.36 2.26
C GLY A 189 -8.82 -5.40 2.22
N ARG A 190 -7.61 -5.95 2.23
CA ARG A 190 -6.38 -5.19 1.97
C ARG A 190 -6.15 -5.06 0.47
N TYR A 191 -5.92 -6.17 -0.23
CA TYR A 191 -5.86 -6.18 -1.70
C TYR A 191 -7.12 -6.80 -2.27
N GLY A 192 -7.87 -6.02 -3.04
CA GLY A 192 -9.06 -6.48 -3.75
C GLY A 192 -8.71 -7.56 -4.77
N LEU A 193 -7.70 -7.31 -5.61
CA LEU A 193 -7.00 -8.30 -6.44
C LEU A 193 -5.51 -8.02 -6.42
N HIS A 194 -4.69 -9.05 -6.24
CA HIS A 194 -3.24 -8.95 -6.21
C HIS A 194 -2.59 -9.99 -7.12
N PHE A 195 -1.78 -9.52 -8.05
CA PHE A 195 -1.08 -10.33 -9.05
C PHE A 195 0.41 -10.16 -8.88
N MET A 196 1.15 -11.27 -8.76
CA MET A 196 2.61 -11.22 -8.74
C MET A 196 3.20 -12.36 -9.56
N TYR A 197 4.09 -11.99 -10.49
CA TYR A 197 4.84 -12.93 -11.34
C TYR A 197 3.93 -13.79 -12.24
N ASP A 198 2.93 -13.15 -12.86
CA ASP A 198 1.98 -13.80 -13.76
C ASP A 198 2.23 -13.40 -15.22
N ASP A 199 1.99 -14.31 -16.17
CA ASP A 199 1.99 -14.03 -17.61
C ASP A 199 0.62 -14.30 -18.26
N GLY A 200 0.13 -13.42 -19.12
CA GLY A 200 -1.12 -13.63 -19.86
C GLY A 200 -2.38 -13.53 -18.98
N LEU A 201 -2.34 -12.68 -17.97
CA LEU A 201 -3.43 -12.46 -17.01
C LEU A 201 -4.53 -11.55 -17.59
N ARG A 202 -5.80 -11.89 -17.34
CA ARG A 202 -6.94 -10.99 -17.60
C ARG A 202 -7.78 -10.77 -16.35
N ALA A 203 -8.01 -9.51 -15.98
CA ALA A 203 -8.91 -9.10 -14.91
C ALA A 203 -10.03 -8.21 -15.49
N THR A 204 -11.23 -8.78 -15.63
CA THR A 204 -12.33 -8.14 -16.39
C THR A 204 -13.63 -8.03 -15.59
N GLY A 205 -14.27 -6.86 -15.58
CA GLY A 205 -15.62 -6.72 -15.03
C GLY A 205 -15.73 -6.87 -13.51
N ASN A 206 -14.62 -6.79 -12.76
CA ASN A 206 -14.63 -6.96 -11.30
C ASN A 206 -15.10 -5.68 -10.60
N THR A 207 -15.75 -5.83 -9.45
CA THR A 207 -16.16 -4.73 -8.57
C THR A 207 -15.39 -4.81 -7.26
N LEU A 208 -14.55 -3.81 -6.98
CA LEU A 208 -13.65 -3.77 -5.83
C LEU A 208 -13.94 -2.52 -5.01
N GLU A 209 -14.50 -2.69 -3.81
CA GLU A 209 -14.95 -1.57 -2.98
C GLU A 209 -14.38 -1.60 -1.58
N ARG A 210 -14.03 -0.41 -1.05
CA ARG A 210 -13.59 -0.24 0.34
C ARG A 210 -12.41 -1.16 0.74
N ASN A 211 -11.58 -1.51 -0.25
CA ASN A 211 -10.34 -2.23 0.00
C ASN A 211 -9.22 -1.24 0.38
N SER A 212 -8.10 -1.69 0.92
CA SER A 212 -6.93 -0.81 1.08
C SER A 212 -6.28 -0.48 -0.28
N VAL A 213 -6.38 -1.42 -1.22
CA VAL A 213 -5.94 -1.35 -2.60
C VAL A 213 -6.95 -2.11 -3.45
N GLY A 214 -7.41 -1.53 -4.56
CA GLY A 214 -8.29 -2.19 -5.51
C GLY A 214 -7.57 -3.33 -6.23
N ILE A 215 -6.86 -3.01 -7.32
CA ILE A 215 -6.01 -3.95 -8.06
C ILE A 215 -4.56 -3.58 -7.84
N PHE A 216 -3.72 -4.57 -7.57
CA PHE A 216 -2.27 -4.41 -7.60
C PHE A 216 -1.64 -5.49 -8.48
N ALA A 217 -0.91 -5.09 -9.52
CA ALA A 217 -0.20 -6.00 -10.40
C ALA A 217 1.29 -5.69 -10.38
N MET A 218 2.14 -6.72 -10.22
CA MET A 218 3.58 -6.51 -10.14
C MET A 218 4.41 -7.66 -10.71
N TYR A 219 5.55 -7.31 -11.34
CA TYR A 219 6.50 -8.28 -11.89
C TYR A 219 5.89 -9.25 -12.91
N SER A 220 4.86 -8.79 -13.63
CA SER A 220 4.03 -9.60 -14.52
C SER A 220 4.22 -9.19 -15.98
N SER A 221 3.78 -10.03 -16.91
CA SER A 221 3.82 -9.75 -18.35
C SER A 221 2.46 -10.03 -19.02
N ASN A 222 2.15 -9.33 -20.10
CA ASN A 222 0.92 -9.53 -20.88
C ASN A 222 -0.34 -9.48 -20.01
N VAL A 223 -0.55 -8.34 -19.35
CA VAL A 223 -1.63 -8.13 -18.39
C VAL A 223 -2.72 -7.27 -19.01
N ALA A 224 -3.98 -7.71 -18.91
CA ALA A 224 -5.15 -6.93 -19.28
C ALA A 224 -6.05 -6.66 -18.06
N ILE A 225 -6.33 -5.39 -17.77
CA ILE A 225 -7.23 -4.93 -16.71
C ILE A 225 -8.36 -4.14 -17.40
N GLU A 226 -9.52 -4.75 -17.53
CA GLU A 226 -10.59 -4.27 -18.42
C GLU A 226 -11.91 -4.12 -17.68
N ASP A 227 -12.63 -3.01 -17.90
CA ASP A 227 -14.02 -2.85 -17.45
C ASP A 227 -14.27 -3.08 -15.95
N ASN A 228 -13.29 -2.78 -15.09
CA ASN A 228 -13.45 -2.97 -13.63
C ASN A 228 -14.00 -1.69 -12.97
N LEU A 229 -14.84 -1.86 -11.95
CA LEU A 229 -15.26 -0.80 -11.03
C LEU A 229 -14.40 -0.87 -9.76
N ILE A 230 -13.64 0.18 -9.49
CA ILE A 230 -12.72 0.26 -8.36
C ILE A 230 -13.00 1.53 -7.57
N GLN A 231 -13.50 1.38 -6.34
CA GLN A 231 -13.91 2.53 -5.55
C GLN A 231 -13.53 2.49 -4.07
N GLN A 232 -13.32 3.68 -3.53
CA GLN A 232 -13.14 3.91 -2.09
C GLN A 232 -11.93 3.18 -1.50
N SER A 233 -10.86 3.04 -2.27
CA SER A 233 -9.60 2.49 -1.77
C SER A 233 -8.90 3.51 -0.88
N HIS A 234 -8.92 3.28 0.42
CA HIS A 234 -8.44 4.20 1.46
C HIS A 234 -7.37 3.55 2.36
N GLY A 235 -6.67 4.38 3.14
CA GLY A 235 -5.62 3.93 4.05
C GLY A 235 -4.20 4.30 3.57
N PRO A 236 -3.15 3.71 4.20
CA PRO A 236 -1.76 4.09 3.94
C PRO A 236 -1.32 3.92 2.48
N SER A 237 -1.88 2.92 1.77
CA SER A 237 -1.66 2.70 0.34
C SER A 237 -2.70 3.46 -0.50
N GLY A 238 -3.98 3.05 -0.45
CA GLY A 238 -5.10 3.78 -1.05
C GLY A 238 -5.10 3.82 -2.58
N TYR A 239 -4.50 2.81 -3.23
CA TYR A 239 -4.44 2.70 -4.69
C TYR A 239 -5.75 2.12 -5.24
N GLY A 240 -6.32 2.73 -6.28
CA GLY A 240 -7.34 2.08 -7.11
C GLY A 240 -6.69 0.97 -7.92
N ILE A 241 -5.80 1.34 -8.83
CA ILE A 241 -4.93 0.43 -9.57
C ILE A 241 -3.47 0.78 -9.27
N GLY A 242 -2.69 -0.18 -8.78
CA GLY A 242 -1.25 -0.04 -8.62
C GLY A 242 -0.49 -0.99 -9.53
N LEU A 243 0.50 -0.45 -10.23
CA LEU A 243 1.25 -1.15 -11.25
C LEU A 243 2.74 -1.03 -10.94
N LYS A 244 3.45 -2.16 -10.95
CA LYS A 244 4.89 -2.18 -10.71
C LYS A 244 5.63 -3.16 -11.61
N GLU A 245 6.55 -2.67 -12.43
CA GLU A 245 7.42 -3.51 -13.26
C GLU A 245 6.63 -4.52 -14.10
N ILE A 246 5.77 -4.02 -15.00
CA ILE A 246 4.94 -4.85 -15.88
C ILE A 246 5.37 -4.68 -17.33
N ALA A 247 5.54 -5.78 -18.06
CA ALA A 247 5.74 -5.76 -19.51
C ALA A 247 4.42 -6.01 -20.24
N ASN A 248 4.09 -5.25 -21.29
CA ASN A 248 2.86 -5.40 -22.08
C ASN A 248 1.58 -5.30 -21.22
N LEU A 249 1.03 -4.10 -21.13
CA LEU A 249 -0.10 -3.81 -20.27
C LEU A 249 -1.21 -3.11 -21.04
N ASP A 250 -2.44 -3.61 -20.85
CA ASP A 250 -3.67 -2.94 -21.27
C ASP A 250 -4.51 -2.62 -20.03
N VAL A 251 -4.82 -1.34 -19.82
CA VAL A 251 -5.77 -0.87 -18.80
C VAL A 251 -6.85 -0.07 -19.51
N VAL A 252 -7.97 -0.72 -19.80
CA VAL A 252 -9.00 -0.17 -20.70
C VAL A 252 -10.39 -0.20 -20.09
N GLY A 253 -11.16 0.87 -20.26
CA GLY A 253 -12.58 0.87 -19.88
C GLY A 253 -12.86 0.82 -18.37
N ASN A 254 -11.87 1.04 -17.50
CA ASN A 254 -12.07 0.93 -16.05
C ASN A 254 -12.69 2.20 -15.46
N VAL A 255 -13.44 2.03 -14.37
CA VAL A 255 -13.98 3.12 -13.55
C VAL A 255 -13.28 3.13 -12.21
N VAL A 256 -12.43 4.13 -11.98
CA VAL A 256 -11.56 4.25 -10.81
C VAL A 256 -11.92 5.52 -10.04
N VAL A 257 -12.74 5.38 -8.99
CA VAL A 257 -13.40 6.52 -8.34
C VAL A 257 -13.22 6.59 -6.82
N GLN A 258 -13.09 7.80 -6.28
CA GLN A 258 -13.01 8.04 -4.83
C GLN A 258 -11.87 7.30 -4.11
N ASN A 259 -10.77 7.01 -4.80
CA ASN A 259 -9.58 6.42 -4.19
C ASN A 259 -8.62 7.53 -3.74
N ARG A 260 -7.65 7.21 -2.87
CA ARG A 260 -6.58 8.19 -2.58
C ARG A 260 -5.74 8.41 -3.85
N ILE A 261 -5.32 7.34 -4.50
CA ILE A 261 -4.61 7.37 -5.78
C ILE A 261 -5.43 6.56 -6.76
N GLY A 262 -5.82 7.13 -7.90
CA GLY A 262 -6.57 6.43 -8.93
C GLY A 262 -5.72 5.32 -9.54
N ILE A 263 -4.72 5.69 -10.34
CA ILE A 263 -3.79 4.76 -10.97
C ILE A 263 -2.34 5.15 -10.62
N SER A 264 -1.54 4.19 -10.17
CA SER A 264 -0.13 4.36 -9.83
C SER A 264 0.77 3.58 -10.77
N PHE A 265 1.84 4.23 -11.24
CA PHE A 265 2.80 3.69 -12.19
C PHE A 265 4.21 3.66 -11.57
N ASP A 266 4.79 2.47 -11.48
CA ASP A 266 6.16 2.24 -11.03
C ASP A 266 6.88 1.38 -12.08
N THR A 267 7.69 2.02 -12.94
CA THR A 267 8.49 1.31 -13.96
C THR A 267 7.63 0.49 -14.92
N VAL A 268 6.68 1.14 -15.61
CA VAL A 268 5.75 0.52 -16.56
C VAL A 268 5.74 1.33 -17.87
N PRO A 269 5.93 0.72 -19.05
CA PRO A 269 6.24 -0.68 -19.26
C PRO A 269 7.70 -1.00 -18.93
N HIS A 270 7.92 -2.19 -18.36
CA HIS A 270 9.24 -2.74 -18.10
C HIS A 270 9.73 -3.55 -19.32
N GLY A 271 10.92 -3.22 -19.84
CA GLY A 271 11.50 -3.83 -21.04
C GLY A 271 11.46 -2.90 -22.27
N ILE A 272 12.41 -3.10 -23.20
CA ILE A 272 12.67 -2.19 -24.33
C ILE A 272 11.52 -2.23 -25.36
N ASP A 273 11.05 -3.42 -25.71
CA ASP A 273 10.01 -3.63 -26.73
C ASP A 273 8.61 -3.78 -26.10
N ALA A 274 8.48 -3.50 -24.80
CA ALA A 274 7.22 -3.64 -24.08
C ALA A 274 6.33 -2.39 -24.27
N TYR A 275 5.02 -2.60 -24.34
CA TYR A 275 4.02 -1.53 -24.46
C TYR A 275 3.18 -1.36 -23.18
N ALA A 276 2.56 -0.20 -23.02
CA ALA A 276 1.53 0.03 -22.02
C ALA A 276 0.47 0.99 -22.59
N ARG A 277 -0.80 0.56 -22.60
CA ARG A 277 -1.93 1.32 -23.16
C ARG A 277 -2.99 1.55 -22.10
N PHE A 278 -3.43 2.80 -22.01
CA PHE A 278 -4.45 3.27 -21.09
C PHE A 278 -5.54 3.94 -21.90
N GLY A 279 -6.66 3.24 -22.06
CA GLY A 279 -7.73 3.60 -22.97
C GLY A 279 -9.07 3.76 -22.27
N ASP A 280 -9.84 4.78 -22.59
CA ASP A 280 -11.28 4.84 -22.26
C ASP A 280 -11.61 4.66 -20.76
N ASN A 281 -10.69 4.99 -19.85
CA ASN A 281 -10.93 4.85 -18.41
C ASN A 281 -11.58 6.10 -17.83
N LEU A 282 -12.50 5.94 -16.89
CA LEU A 282 -12.98 7.02 -16.03
C LEU A 282 -12.18 7.03 -14.72
N VAL A 283 -11.33 8.04 -14.53
CA VAL A 283 -10.55 8.24 -13.30
C VAL A 283 -11.06 9.50 -12.61
N ALA A 284 -11.90 9.35 -11.59
CA ALA A 284 -12.64 10.48 -11.04
C ALA A 284 -12.66 10.60 -9.51
N PHE A 285 -12.71 11.83 -9.00
CA PHE A 285 -12.84 12.13 -7.57
C PHE A 285 -11.75 11.51 -6.68
N ASN A 286 -10.58 11.20 -7.24
CA ASN A 286 -9.45 10.69 -6.47
C ASN A 286 -8.65 11.86 -5.89
N THR A 287 -7.84 11.62 -4.83
CA THR A 287 -6.90 12.67 -4.38
C THR A 287 -5.85 12.94 -5.45
N PHE A 288 -5.30 11.88 -6.03
CA PHE A 288 -4.45 11.91 -7.22
C PHE A 288 -5.08 11.03 -8.28
N GLY A 289 -5.34 11.55 -9.49
CA GLY A 289 -5.87 10.77 -10.61
C GLY A 289 -4.85 9.73 -11.06
N LEU A 290 -3.72 10.21 -11.58
CA LEU A 290 -2.57 9.41 -12.00
C LEU A 290 -1.33 9.81 -11.19
N SER A 291 -0.56 8.83 -10.70
CA SER A 291 0.66 9.05 -9.91
C SER A 291 1.81 8.23 -10.49
N PHE A 292 2.88 8.90 -10.90
CA PHE A 292 3.99 8.30 -11.64
C PHE A 292 5.29 8.32 -10.84
N GLN A 293 6.13 7.31 -11.02
CA GLN A 293 7.58 7.47 -10.85
C GLN A 293 8.20 8.19 -12.06
N PRO A 294 9.28 8.98 -11.88
CA PRO A 294 9.85 9.79 -12.96
C PRO A 294 10.40 9.01 -14.15
N SER A 295 10.71 7.71 -13.98
CA SER A 295 11.24 6.84 -15.03
C SER A 295 10.18 6.20 -15.92
N THR A 296 8.90 6.52 -15.72
CA THR A 296 7.80 5.97 -16.51
C THR A 296 7.64 6.74 -17.82
N GLU A 297 8.01 6.08 -18.92
CA GLU A 297 7.95 6.60 -20.30
C GLU A 297 7.35 5.52 -21.22
N ARG A 298 6.94 5.90 -22.44
CA ARG A 298 6.37 5.02 -23.49
C ARG A 298 5.02 4.40 -23.13
N VAL A 299 4.25 5.07 -22.28
CA VAL A 299 2.84 4.75 -22.03
C VAL A 299 1.97 5.56 -22.98
N GLU A 300 0.95 4.94 -23.55
CA GLU A 300 -0.05 5.55 -24.42
C GLU A 300 -1.35 5.81 -23.62
N PHE A 301 -1.82 7.06 -23.63
CA PHE A 301 -3.06 7.50 -22.99
C PHE A 301 -4.03 8.09 -24.01
N VAL A 302 -5.17 7.42 -24.21
CA VAL A 302 -6.17 7.81 -25.22
C VAL A 302 -7.58 7.67 -24.65
N GLY A 303 -8.47 8.63 -24.89
CA GLY A 303 -9.89 8.51 -24.55
C GLY A 303 -10.21 8.47 -23.06
N ASN A 304 -9.23 8.69 -22.17
CA ASN A 304 -9.49 8.63 -20.72
C ASN A 304 -10.21 9.89 -20.25
N SER A 305 -11.07 9.74 -19.26
CA SER A 305 -11.77 10.83 -18.58
C SER A 305 -11.22 11.05 -17.18
N LEU A 306 -10.46 12.14 -17.01
CA LEU A 306 -9.88 12.54 -15.73
C LEU A 306 -10.76 13.63 -15.08
N GLU A 307 -11.72 13.18 -14.27
CA GLU A 307 -12.82 14.02 -13.77
C GLU A 307 -12.66 14.38 -12.28
N ARG A 308 -12.45 15.67 -11.99
CA ARG A 308 -12.48 16.25 -10.64
C ARG A 308 -11.62 15.52 -9.61
N ASN A 309 -10.45 15.02 -10.04
CA ASN A 309 -9.42 14.61 -9.10
C ASN A 309 -8.86 15.87 -8.41
N ALA A 310 -8.48 15.79 -7.12
CA ALA A 310 -7.87 16.93 -6.45
C ALA A 310 -6.54 17.32 -7.13
N THR A 311 -5.87 16.35 -7.74
CA THR A 311 -4.77 16.55 -8.69
C THR A 311 -4.89 15.52 -9.79
N GLN A 312 -4.91 15.97 -11.05
CA GLN A 312 -5.03 15.07 -12.19
C GLN A 312 -3.81 14.15 -12.33
N VAL A 313 -2.61 14.74 -12.31
CA VAL A 313 -1.34 14.04 -12.51
C VAL A 313 -0.29 14.50 -11.51
N GLU A 314 0.38 13.54 -10.88
CA GLU A 314 1.52 13.74 -9.99
C GLU A 314 2.73 12.94 -10.50
N VAL A 315 3.93 13.53 -10.42
CA VAL A 315 5.20 12.84 -10.63
C VAL A 315 5.97 12.83 -9.31
N ARG A 316 6.06 11.66 -8.66
CA ARG A 316 6.70 11.55 -7.34
C ARG A 316 8.19 11.83 -7.44
N GLY A 317 8.65 12.84 -6.70
CA GLY A 317 10.04 13.32 -6.79
C GLY A 317 10.24 14.39 -7.86
N GLY A 318 9.20 14.72 -8.64
CA GLY A 318 9.22 15.69 -9.72
C GLY A 318 9.79 15.13 -11.03
N GLY A 319 9.79 15.97 -12.06
CA GLY A 319 10.11 15.58 -13.43
C GLY A 319 8.94 15.94 -14.35
N ASP A 320 9.01 15.43 -15.58
CA ASP A 320 7.93 15.50 -16.55
C ASP A 320 7.61 14.10 -17.07
N LEU A 321 6.56 13.99 -17.88
CA LEU A 321 6.08 12.77 -18.49
C LEU A 321 6.05 12.90 -20.02
N LEU A 322 6.95 13.72 -20.58
CA LEU A 322 7.00 14.00 -22.02
C LEU A 322 7.44 12.81 -22.86
N GLY A 323 8.06 11.79 -22.23
CA GLY A 323 8.34 10.50 -22.86
C GLY A 323 7.10 9.61 -23.04
N ASN A 324 5.92 10.05 -22.61
CA ASN A 324 4.66 9.33 -22.80
C ASN A 324 3.82 9.98 -23.90
N THR A 325 2.98 9.17 -24.55
CA THR A 325 2.09 9.62 -25.62
C THR A 325 0.72 9.91 -25.04
N TRP A 326 0.27 11.15 -25.15
CA TRP A 326 -1.08 11.59 -24.77
C TRP A 326 -1.98 11.86 -26.00
N THR A 327 -1.47 11.47 -27.19
CA THR A 327 -2.00 11.49 -28.59
C THR A 327 -1.96 12.82 -29.36
N ASP A 328 -2.20 12.72 -30.69
CA ASP A 328 -2.22 13.78 -31.71
C ASP A 328 -3.61 14.03 -32.33
N ASP A 329 -4.56 13.07 -32.29
CA ASP A 329 -5.87 13.18 -32.99
C ASP A 329 -7.11 13.20 -32.06
N ALA A 330 -7.11 12.42 -30.96
CA ALA A 330 -8.21 12.39 -29.98
C ALA A 330 -7.68 12.04 -28.58
N GLY A 331 -7.43 13.07 -27.79
CA GLY A 331 -6.78 13.11 -26.48
C GLY A 331 -7.55 12.46 -25.35
N ASN A 332 -7.35 13.04 -24.19
CA ASN A 332 -8.03 12.69 -22.95
C ASN A 332 -8.92 13.86 -22.53
N TYR A 333 -9.97 13.57 -21.79
CA TYR A 333 -10.78 14.59 -21.15
C TYR A 333 -10.17 14.98 -19.80
N TRP A 334 -10.07 16.29 -19.56
CA TRP A 334 -9.52 16.86 -18.33
C TRP A 334 -10.50 17.87 -17.73
N SER A 335 -11.00 17.61 -16.52
CA SER A 335 -12.01 18.49 -15.89
C SER A 335 -11.53 19.92 -15.58
N ASP A 336 -10.22 20.15 -15.60
CA ASP A 336 -9.53 21.42 -15.40
C ASP A 336 -9.01 22.04 -16.70
N TYR A 337 -9.33 21.45 -17.85
CA TYR A 337 -9.08 22.06 -19.16
C TYR A 337 -9.91 23.33 -19.33
N ALA A 338 -9.24 24.43 -19.72
CA ALA A 338 -9.84 25.75 -19.86
C ALA A 338 -9.81 26.27 -21.31
N GLY A 339 -9.55 25.38 -22.29
CA GLY A 339 -9.63 25.73 -23.71
C GLY A 339 -11.06 25.78 -24.22
N TYR A 340 -11.18 25.91 -25.53
CA TYR A 340 -12.46 25.99 -26.24
C TYR A 340 -12.40 25.11 -27.49
N ASP A 341 -13.56 24.81 -28.03
CA ASP A 341 -13.76 24.02 -29.26
C ASP A 341 -14.63 24.88 -30.18
N ALA A 342 -13.99 25.52 -31.16
CA ALA A 342 -14.63 26.48 -32.04
C ALA A 342 -15.32 25.83 -33.25
N ASP A 343 -14.86 24.66 -33.70
CA ASP A 343 -15.41 23.95 -34.87
C ASP A 343 -16.45 22.87 -34.49
N GLY A 344 -16.55 22.53 -33.21
CA GLY A 344 -17.56 21.66 -32.62
C GLY A 344 -17.29 20.18 -32.87
N ASP A 345 -16.04 19.79 -33.11
CA ASP A 345 -15.67 18.39 -33.37
C ASP A 345 -15.50 17.55 -32.09
N GLY A 346 -15.59 18.17 -30.91
CA GLY A 346 -15.45 17.52 -29.61
C GLY A 346 -14.01 17.50 -29.07
N VAL A 347 -13.07 18.09 -29.81
CA VAL A 347 -11.65 18.25 -29.47
C VAL A 347 -11.35 19.73 -29.21
N GLY A 348 -10.51 20.00 -28.22
CA GLY A 348 -10.12 21.36 -27.87
C GLY A 348 -9.08 21.94 -28.83
N ASP A 349 -9.29 23.18 -29.27
CA ASP A 349 -8.38 23.92 -30.17
C ASP A 349 -7.02 24.29 -29.54
N LEU A 350 -6.90 24.13 -28.21
CA LEU A 350 -5.69 24.42 -27.45
C LEU A 350 -5.17 23.17 -26.75
N PRO A 351 -3.85 22.95 -26.69
CA PRO A 351 -3.30 21.83 -25.94
C PRO A 351 -3.57 21.96 -24.44
N TYR A 352 -3.80 20.83 -23.78
CA TYR A 352 -3.81 20.75 -22.32
C TYR A 352 -2.38 20.60 -21.80
N GLU A 353 -1.92 21.63 -21.08
CA GLU A 353 -0.57 21.70 -20.50
C GLU A 353 -0.60 22.25 -19.07
N PRO A 354 -0.78 21.41 -18.04
CA PRO A 354 -0.87 21.88 -16.67
C PRO A 354 0.49 22.40 -16.17
N ARG A 355 0.57 23.71 -15.92
CA ARG A 355 1.79 24.41 -15.46
C ARG A 355 1.62 25.05 -14.06
N SER A 356 1.23 24.25 -13.07
CA SER A 356 1.15 24.70 -11.66
C SER A 356 2.53 24.63 -10.99
N LEU A 357 3.05 25.77 -10.54
CA LEU A 357 4.29 25.85 -9.79
C LEU A 357 4.12 25.21 -8.41
N PHE A 358 2.98 25.44 -7.75
CA PHE A 358 2.70 24.86 -6.46
C PHE A 358 2.62 23.33 -6.53
N ALA A 359 1.95 22.77 -7.53
CA ALA A 359 1.94 21.32 -7.74
C ALA A 359 3.36 20.80 -7.96
N SER A 360 4.19 21.46 -8.80
CA SER A 360 5.59 21.07 -9.00
C SER A 360 6.44 21.14 -7.72
N LEU A 361 6.17 22.08 -6.82
CA LEU A 361 6.80 22.13 -5.51
C LEU A 361 6.32 20.99 -4.60
N ARG A 362 5.02 20.67 -4.61
CA ARG A 362 4.43 19.60 -3.82
C ARG A 362 4.93 18.22 -4.24
N ASP A 363 5.09 17.98 -5.54
CA ASP A 363 5.67 16.75 -6.09
C ASP A 363 7.08 16.45 -5.51
N ARG A 364 7.85 17.50 -5.22
CA ARG A 364 9.17 17.40 -4.57
C ARG A 364 9.12 17.44 -3.04
N HIS A 365 8.08 18.07 -2.50
CA HIS A 365 7.89 18.28 -1.07
C HIS A 365 6.45 17.91 -0.68
N PRO A 366 6.15 16.61 -0.46
CA PRO A 366 4.78 16.13 -0.23
C PRO A 366 4.07 16.81 0.96
N ILE A 367 4.83 17.31 1.94
CA ILE A 367 4.30 18.08 3.07
C ILE A 367 3.54 19.34 2.64
N LEU A 368 3.85 19.89 1.46
CA LEU A 368 3.13 21.03 0.91
C LEU A 368 1.68 20.71 0.55
N GLY A 369 1.30 19.43 0.43
CA GLY A 369 -0.10 19.04 0.24
C GLY A 369 -1.02 19.53 1.36
N PHE A 370 -0.50 19.85 2.54
CA PHE A 370 -1.27 20.54 3.59
C PHE A 370 -1.84 21.90 3.14
N PHE A 371 -1.19 22.56 2.18
CA PHE A 371 -1.60 23.83 1.61
C PHE A 371 -2.41 23.69 0.31
N ASP A 372 -2.82 22.47 -0.05
CA ASP A 372 -3.69 22.24 -1.19
C ASP A 372 -4.98 23.08 -1.05
N HIS A 373 -5.37 23.72 -2.15
CA HIS A 373 -6.52 24.64 -2.22
C HIS A 373 -6.48 25.83 -1.24
N SER A 374 -5.32 26.14 -0.64
CA SER A 374 -5.17 27.31 0.23
C SER A 374 -4.97 28.60 -0.58
N PRO A 375 -5.21 29.78 0.00
CA PRO A 375 -4.83 31.05 -0.63
C PRO A 375 -3.34 31.13 -0.98
N ALA A 376 -2.49 30.42 -0.25
CA ALA A 376 -1.05 30.41 -0.49
C ALA A 376 -0.69 29.66 -1.78
N SER A 377 -1.31 28.50 -2.04
CA SER A 377 -1.09 27.74 -3.28
C SER A 377 -1.57 28.53 -4.51
N ILE A 378 -2.74 29.17 -4.41
CA ILE A 378 -3.28 30.04 -5.47
C ILE A 378 -2.35 31.23 -5.75
N ALA A 379 -1.83 31.88 -4.70
CA ALA A 379 -0.91 33.01 -4.85
C ALA A 379 0.40 32.62 -5.53
N ILE A 380 0.95 31.44 -5.21
CA ILE A 380 2.16 30.90 -5.84
C ILE A 380 1.93 30.68 -7.34
N ASP A 381 0.80 30.07 -7.72
CA ASP A 381 0.50 29.81 -9.13
C ASP A 381 0.19 31.11 -9.90
N LEU A 382 -0.47 32.08 -9.27
CA LEU A 382 -0.69 33.40 -9.87
C LEU A 382 0.64 34.14 -10.11
N ALA A 383 1.55 34.09 -9.14
CA ALA A 383 2.88 34.69 -9.26
C ALA A 383 3.70 34.05 -10.39
N ALA A 384 3.64 32.71 -10.52
CA ALA A 384 4.26 32.01 -11.63
C ALA A 384 3.66 32.42 -12.98
N ARG A 385 2.34 32.65 -13.05
CA ARG A 385 1.72 33.20 -14.27
C ARG A 385 2.20 34.62 -14.58
N ALA A 386 2.46 35.47 -13.59
CA ALA A 386 2.93 36.83 -13.83
C ALA A 386 4.42 36.90 -14.21
N VAL A 387 5.26 35.97 -13.74
CA VAL A 387 6.71 35.95 -13.95
C VAL A 387 7.12 34.71 -14.75
N PRO A 388 7.39 34.82 -16.07
CA PRO A 388 7.69 33.69 -16.94
C PRO A 388 8.80 32.77 -16.42
N ASP A 389 9.85 33.32 -15.80
CA ASP A 389 10.99 32.56 -15.27
C ASP A 389 10.62 31.63 -14.10
N LEU A 390 9.48 31.85 -13.46
CA LEU A 390 8.96 31.00 -12.37
C LEU A 390 8.01 29.91 -12.87
N ARG A 391 7.64 29.91 -14.15
CA ARG A 391 6.73 28.91 -14.70
C ARG A 391 7.47 27.58 -14.87
N PRO A 392 6.97 26.47 -14.29
CA PRO A 392 7.54 25.16 -14.54
C PRO A 392 7.28 24.72 -15.99
N SER A 393 8.09 23.77 -16.46
CA SER A 393 7.76 22.99 -17.67
C SER A 393 6.43 22.25 -17.47
N ALA A 394 5.71 22.04 -18.57
CA ALA A 394 4.52 21.19 -18.54
C ALA A 394 4.94 19.76 -18.20
N LYS A 395 4.21 19.14 -17.26
CA LYS A 395 4.43 17.73 -16.92
C LYS A 395 3.86 16.81 -17.98
N VAL A 396 2.73 17.20 -18.53
CA VAL A 396 1.95 16.50 -19.55
C VAL A 396 1.62 17.51 -20.65
N VAL A 397 1.59 17.04 -21.89
CA VAL A 397 1.12 17.80 -23.04
C VAL A 397 0.19 16.88 -23.81
N ASP A 398 -1.10 17.20 -23.78
CA ASP A 398 -2.12 16.56 -24.62
C ASP A 398 -2.53 17.58 -25.68
N THR A 399 -2.25 17.28 -26.95
CA THR A 399 -2.41 18.23 -28.06
C THR A 399 -3.84 18.28 -28.58
N ALA A 400 -4.68 17.29 -28.24
CA ALA A 400 -6.04 17.13 -28.74
C ALA A 400 -7.01 16.80 -27.59
N PRO A 401 -7.07 17.59 -26.50
CA PRO A 401 -7.87 17.26 -25.33
C PRO A 401 -9.37 17.20 -25.66
N LEU A 402 -10.09 16.22 -25.11
CA LEU A 402 -11.53 16.10 -25.32
C LEU A 402 -12.30 17.19 -24.55
N THR A 403 -13.40 17.68 -25.12
CA THR A 403 -14.20 18.77 -24.51
C THR A 403 -15.28 18.27 -23.54
N SER A 404 -15.61 16.99 -23.61
CA SER A 404 -16.59 16.35 -22.73
C SER A 404 -16.07 15.00 -22.22
N PRO A 405 -16.47 14.58 -21.01
CA PRO A 405 -16.05 13.28 -20.49
C PRO A 405 -16.72 12.16 -21.29
N ALA A 406 -15.93 11.13 -21.59
CA ALA A 406 -16.35 9.88 -22.21
C ALA A 406 -16.17 8.73 -21.19
N PRO A 407 -17.13 8.53 -20.26
CA PRO A 407 -17.08 7.36 -19.39
C PRO A 407 -17.25 6.07 -20.20
N PRO A 408 -16.76 4.92 -19.71
CA PRO A 408 -16.96 3.63 -20.35
C PRO A 408 -18.44 3.36 -20.63
N ALA A 409 -18.76 2.80 -21.80
CA ALA A 409 -20.14 2.56 -22.22
C ALA A 409 -20.93 1.68 -21.23
N TRP A 410 -20.27 0.71 -20.60
CA TRP A 410 -20.88 -0.17 -19.59
C TRP A 410 -21.25 0.56 -18.29
N PHE A 411 -20.62 1.71 -18.00
CA PHE A 411 -20.91 2.51 -16.81
C PHE A 411 -22.13 3.44 -17.01
N GLY A 412 -22.48 3.78 -18.25
CA GLY A 412 -23.50 4.76 -18.65
C GLY A 412 -24.97 4.38 -18.41
N GLY A 413 -25.28 3.51 -17.44
CA GLY A 413 -26.64 3.07 -17.10
C GLY A 413 -27.34 3.84 -15.96
N MET A 414 -26.65 4.77 -15.28
CA MET A 414 -27.26 5.60 -14.23
C MET A 414 -27.71 6.93 -14.84
N SER A 415 -29.00 7.05 -15.15
CA SER A 415 -29.60 8.25 -15.72
C SER A 415 -29.36 9.48 -14.84
N GLU A 416 -29.31 10.64 -15.50
CA GLU A 416 -29.31 11.98 -14.90
C GLU A 416 -30.49 12.15 -13.93
N ALA A 417 -30.31 11.77 -12.67
CA ALA A 417 -31.12 12.28 -11.57
C ALA A 417 -30.67 13.73 -11.33
N GLY A 418 -31.32 14.66 -12.03
CA GLY A 418 -31.03 16.09 -12.02
C GLY A 418 -30.87 16.68 -10.62
N ALA A 419 -29.63 16.94 -10.23
CA ALA A 419 -29.32 17.83 -9.12
C ALA A 419 -29.11 19.25 -9.68
N ARG A 420 -30.22 19.99 -9.84
CA ARG A 420 -30.17 21.44 -10.05
C ARG A 420 -29.66 22.11 -8.77
N TRP A 421 -28.37 22.39 -8.69
CA TRP A 421 -27.78 23.17 -7.60
C TRP A 421 -27.79 24.67 -7.97
N PRO A 422 -28.45 25.56 -7.19
CA PRO A 422 -28.54 26.97 -7.54
C PRO A 422 -27.26 27.73 -7.13
N TRP A 423 -26.58 28.28 -8.12
CA TRP A 423 -25.36 29.09 -8.05
C TRP A 423 -25.46 30.41 -7.25
N MET A 424 -26.64 30.75 -6.72
CA MET A 424 -26.89 32.04 -6.03
C MET A 424 -26.48 32.07 -4.55
N ALA A 425 -26.25 30.93 -3.89
CA ALA A 425 -25.90 30.91 -2.46
C ALA A 425 -24.40 31.21 -2.18
N THR A 426 -23.51 30.98 -3.15
CA THR A 426 -22.06 31.10 -2.95
C THR A 426 -21.55 32.54 -3.08
N VAL A 427 -22.25 33.39 -3.84
CA VAL A 427 -21.83 34.79 -4.09
C VAL A 427 -22.05 35.69 -2.85
N LEU A 428 -23.08 35.42 -2.04
CA LEU A 428 -23.34 36.17 -0.80
C LEU A 428 -22.42 35.75 0.37
N GLY A 429 -21.97 34.49 0.38
CA GLY A 429 -21.01 33.99 1.38
C GLY A 429 -19.60 34.59 1.22
N LEU A 430 -19.13 34.77 -0.01
CA LEU A 430 -17.79 35.29 -0.29
C LEU A 430 -17.62 36.79 0.02
N VAL A 431 -18.69 37.59 -0.08
CA VAL A 431 -18.66 39.02 0.31
C VAL A 431 -18.61 39.20 1.84
N SER A 432 -19.08 38.20 2.59
CA SER A 432 -19.12 38.23 4.07
C SER A 432 -17.76 37.91 4.71
N VAL A 433 -16.91 37.12 4.03
CA VAL A 433 -15.58 36.75 4.54
C VAL A 433 -14.55 37.85 4.25
N ALA A 434 -14.70 38.59 3.14
CA ALA A 434 -13.80 39.69 2.78
C ALA A 434 -13.83 40.88 3.77
N THR A 435 -14.93 41.04 4.53
CA THR A 435 -15.10 42.10 5.53
C THR A 435 -14.59 41.71 6.93
N LEU A 436 -14.37 40.42 7.22
CA LEU A 436 -13.88 39.95 8.53
C LEU A 436 -12.34 39.86 8.60
N VAL A 437 -11.65 39.78 7.47
CA VAL A 437 -10.17 39.67 7.42
C VAL A 437 -9.46 41.03 7.47
N SER A 438 -10.18 42.13 7.27
CA SER A 438 -9.61 43.50 7.28
C SER A 438 -9.33 44.07 8.68
N GLY A 439 -9.69 43.35 9.76
CA GLY A 439 -9.69 43.90 11.13
C GLY A 439 -8.64 43.37 12.12
N SER A 440 -7.84 42.36 11.80
CA SER A 440 -6.99 41.70 12.83
C SER A 440 -5.51 41.51 12.46
N LEU A 441 -5.03 42.10 11.36
CA LEU A 441 -3.60 42.16 11.05
C LEU A 441 -2.93 43.32 11.80
N ALA A 442 -2.90 43.24 13.12
CA ALA A 442 -2.00 44.04 13.93
C ALA A 442 -1.63 43.26 15.20
N ARG A 443 -0.32 43.01 15.36
CA ARG A 443 0.39 42.52 16.55
C ARG A 443 0.60 41.00 16.66
N ILE A 444 1.56 40.49 15.88
CA ILE A 444 2.45 39.43 16.37
C ILE A 444 3.88 39.81 15.98
N ALA A 445 4.63 40.40 16.92
CA ALA A 445 6.07 40.54 16.84
C ALA A 445 6.72 39.36 17.58
N PRO A 446 7.78 38.71 17.04
CA PRO A 446 8.46 37.63 17.73
C PRO A 446 9.32 38.19 18.87
N ARG A 447 8.98 37.83 20.12
CA ARG A 447 9.86 38.03 21.28
C ARG A 447 10.85 36.88 21.36
N ALA A 448 12.11 37.14 21.04
CA ALA A 448 13.21 36.23 21.33
C ALA A 448 13.36 36.09 22.87
N ARG A 449 13.13 34.89 23.41
CA ARG A 449 13.55 34.53 24.77
C ARG A 449 14.92 33.84 24.67
N ARG A 450 15.94 34.45 25.29
CA ARG A 450 17.21 33.80 25.59
C ARG A 450 16.96 32.65 26.56
N ILE A 451 17.47 31.47 26.23
CA ILE A 451 17.59 30.32 27.15
C ILE A 451 18.82 30.61 28.04
N PRO A 452 18.74 30.45 29.37
CA PRO A 452 19.89 30.69 30.25
C PRO A 452 20.92 29.58 30.09
N ASP A 453 22.19 29.97 29.96
CA ASP A 453 23.33 29.09 30.21
C ASP A 453 23.36 28.74 31.70
N ALA A 454 23.12 27.48 32.03
CA ALA A 454 23.49 26.90 33.31
C ALA A 454 23.91 25.45 33.09
N ALA A 455 25.20 25.19 33.24
CA ALA A 455 25.73 23.86 33.43
C ALA A 455 25.12 23.28 34.71
N VAL A 456 24.30 22.24 34.56
CA VAL A 456 23.76 21.46 35.68
C VAL A 456 24.57 20.17 35.79
N GLU A 457 25.10 19.92 36.98
CA GLU A 457 25.82 18.70 37.35
C GLU A 457 24.98 17.46 37.00
N LEU A 458 25.62 16.50 36.31
CA LEU A 458 24.99 15.29 35.77
C LEU A 458 24.84 14.23 36.87
N THR A 459 23.74 14.25 37.61
CA THR A 459 23.33 13.13 38.49
C THR A 459 21.91 12.61 38.19
N GLU A 460 21.23 13.16 37.18
CA GLU A 460 19.90 12.70 36.75
C GLU A 460 19.97 11.97 35.39
N PRO A 461 19.16 10.90 35.19
CA PRO A 461 19.10 10.20 33.92
C PRO A 461 18.65 11.14 32.79
N VAL A 462 19.33 11.08 31.65
CA VAL A 462 19.06 11.94 30.48
C VAL A 462 17.92 11.40 29.62
N VAL A 463 17.59 10.11 29.73
CA VAL A 463 16.34 9.54 29.22
C VAL A 463 15.57 8.96 30.38
N HIS A 464 14.31 9.33 30.50
CA HIS A 464 13.41 8.80 31.50
C HIS A 464 12.10 8.40 30.82
N ALA A 465 11.73 7.13 30.93
CA ALA A 465 10.47 6.61 30.43
C ALA A 465 9.87 5.70 31.50
N ARG A 466 8.65 5.98 31.94
CA ARG A 466 7.95 5.17 32.95
C ARG A 466 6.55 4.78 32.51
N GLY A 467 6.23 3.51 32.66
CA GLY A 467 4.91 2.94 32.39
C GLY A 467 4.45 3.17 30.97
N ILE A 468 5.36 3.12 29.99
CA ILE A 468 5.01 3.39 28.59
C ILE A 468 4.13 2.27 28.07
N THR A 469 2.84 2.58 27.94
CA THR A 469 1.86 1.68 27.33
C THR A 469 1.45 2.22 25.97
N LYS A 470 1.71 1.46 24.92
CA LYS A 470 1.32 1.80 23.56
C LYS A 470 0.47 0.70 22.96
N ARG A 471 -0.78 1.06 22.66
CA ARG A 471 -1.72 0.20 21.95
C ARG A 471 -1.96 0.72 20.53
N TYR A 472 -1.99 -0.20 19.56
CA TYR A 472 -2.48 0.04 18.20
C TYR A 472 -3.67 -0.89 17.98
N GLY A 473 -4.88 -0.33 17.85
CA GLY A 473 -6.11 -1.13 17.85
C GLY A 473 -6.25 -1.93 19.16
N GLN A 474 -6.36 -3.26 19.04
CA GLN A 474 -6.41 -4.18 20.19
C GLN A 474 -5.02 -4.66 20.66
N VAL A 475 -3.95 -4.39 19.92
CA VAL A 475 -2.61 -4.92 20.23
C VAL A 475 -1.85 -3.94 21.11
N THR A 476 -1.55 -4.38 22.34
CA THR A 476 -0.61 -3.69 23.23
C THR A 476 0.81 -4.04 22.80
N VAL A 477 1.49 -3.09 22.15
CA VAL A 477 2.86 -3.24 21.63
C VAL A 477 3.89 -2.90 22.70
N LEU A 478 3.58 -1.95 23.58
CA LEU A 478 4.33 -1.68 24.81
C LEU A 478 3.35 -1.77 25.96
N ASP A 479 3.70 -2.52 27.01
CA ASP A 479 2.88 -2.68 28.19
C ASP A 479 3.73 -2.35 29.42
N GLY A 480 3.56 -1.15 29.98
CA GLY A 480 4.33 -0.73 31.15
C GLY A 480 5.84 -0.67 30.92
N PHE A 481 6.30 -0.29 29.73
CA PHE A 481 7.74 -0.23 29.42
C PHE A 481 8.43 0.90 30.20
N ASP A 482 9.43 0.54 31.00
CA ASP A 482 10.27 1.44 31.78
C ASP A 482 11.70 1.48 31.21
N LEU A 483 12.30 2.66 31.14
CA LEU A 483 13.68 2.84 30.70
C LEU A 483 14.28 4.10 31.32
N GLU A 484 15.46 3.96 31.92
CA GLU A 484 16.28 5.09 32.36
C GLU A 484 17.67 4.94 31.71
N ILE A 485 18.20 6.03 31.14
CA ILE A 485 19.54 6.05 30.54
C ILE A 485 20.34 7.22 31.12
N GLN A 486 21.51 6.92 31.65
CA GLN A 486 22.44 7.89 32.21
C GLN A 486 23.22 8.62 31.12
N PRO A 487 23.73 9.83 31.40
CA PRO A 487 24.67 10.52 30.50
C PRO A 487 25.88 9.64 30.17
N GLY A 488 26.19 9.47 28.88
CA GLY A 488 27.28 8.60 28.43
C GLY A 488 27.01 7.10 28.59
N GLU A 489 25.77 6.68 28.85
CA GLU A 489 25.38 5.27 28.84
C GLU A 489 24.88 4.86 27.44
N GLY A 490 25.23 3.64 27.02
CA GLY A 490 24.73 3.02 25.80
C GLY A 490 23.84 1.83 26.14
N VAL A 491 22.60 1.84 25.65
CA VAL A 491 21.62 0.77 25.89
C VAL A 491 21.16 0.17 24.57
N ALA A 492 21.13 -1.16 24.51
CA ALA A 492 20.62 -1.91 23.37
C ALA A 492 19.21 -2.45 23.69
N LEU A 493 18.22 -2.13 22.85
CA LEU A 493 16.94 -2.83 22.84
C LEU A 493 17.05 -4.03 21.91
N TRP A 494 17.20 -5.21 22.50
CA TRP A 494 17.36 -6.46 21.77
C TRP A 494 16.07 -7.30 21.80
N GLY A 495 15.72 -7.90 20.66
CA GLY A 495 14.59 -8.81 20.53
C GLY A 495 14.22 -9.10 19.07
N PRO A 496 13.35 -10.08 18.80
CA PRO A 496 12.93 -10.42 17.44
C PRO A 496 12.14 -9.29 16.76
N ASN A 497 11.96 -9.39 15.44
CA ASN A 497 11.11 -8.45 14.70
C ASN A 497 9.67 -8.49 15.22
N GLY A 498 9.04 -7.31 15.34
CA GLY A 498 7.71 -7.19 15.92
C GLY A 498 7.65 -7.08 17.45
N SER A 499 8.77 -7.16 18.17
CA SER A 499 8.80 -7.04 19.65
C SER A 499 8.56 -5.63 20.21
N GLY A 500 8.23 -4.65 19.36
CA GLY A 500 7.95 -3.28 19.79
C GLY A 500 9.15 -2.32 19.87
N LYS A 501 10.36 -2.74 19.49
CA LYS A 501 11.61 -1.91 19.49
C LYS A 501 11.44 -0.54 18.80
N THR A 502 11.07 -0.54 17.52
CA THR A 502 10.81 0.68 16.75
C THR A 502 9.67 1.50 17.35
N THR A 503 8.66 0.84 17.93
CA THR A 503 7.56 1.51 18.63
C THR A 503 8.05 2.23 19.88
N ALA A 504 8.95 1.62 20.66
CA ALA A 504 9.58 2.26 21.83
C ALA A 504 10.35 3.51 21.41
N LEU A 505 11.20 3.43 20.37
CA LEU A 505 11.91 4.60 19.83
C LEU A 505 10.94 5.71 19.39
N LYS A 506 9.88 5.37 18.65
CA LYS A 506 8.85 6.34 18.21
C LYS A 506 8.12 7.00 19.38
N CYS A 507 7.90 6.28 20.48
CA CYS A 507 7.32 6.84 21.70
C CYS A 507 8.30 7.82 22.38
N LEU A 508 9.59 7.46 22.48
CA LEU A 508 10.64 8.31 23.05
C LEU A 508 10.88 9.60 22.23
N LEU A 509 10.66 9.56 20.91
CA LEU A 509 10.70 10.74 20.02
C LEU A 509 9.44 11.61 20.07
N GLY A 510 8.35 11.08 20.62
CA GLY A 510 7.04 11.74 20.63
C GLY A 510 6.34 11.70 19.28
N LEU A 511 6.76 10.80 18.39
CA LEU A 511 6.13 10.55 17.08
C LEU A 511 4.93 9.59 17.20
N ALA A 512 4.90 8.80 18.27
CA ALA A 512 3.76 7.96 18.63
C ALA A 512 3.23 8.36 20.02
N ARG A 513 1.94 8.68 20.10
CA ARG A 513 1.29 8.97 21.38
C ARG A 513 1.14 7.67 22.19
N ALA A 514 1.68 7.64 23.40
CA ALA A 514 1.61 6.53 24.34
C ALA A 514 1.17 6.99 25.74
N GLY A 515 0.68 6.06 26.55
CA GLY A 515 0.53 6.20 28.00
C GLY A 515 1.88 6.32 28.71
N GLY A 516 1.87 6.53 30.03
CA GLY A 516 3.10 6.67 30.83
C GLY A 516 3.72 8.08 30.76
N GLU A 517 4.98 8.22 31.16
CA GLU A 517 5.71 9.49 31.23
C GLU A 517 7.04 9.36 30.50
N VAL A 518 7.38 10.35 29.66
CA VAL A 518 8.68 10.41 28.98
C VAL A 518 9.30 11.79 29.18
N ALA A 519 10.54 11.83 29.65
CA ALA A 519 11.37 13.02 29.66
C ALA A 519 12.73 12.76 28.99
N ILE A 520 13.18 13.73 28.20
CA ILE A 520 14.50 13.71 27.56
C ILE A 520 15.27 14.95 28.01
N ALA A 521 16.45 14.75 28.57
CA ALA A 521 17.31 15.81 29.12
C ALA A 521 16.56 16.71 30.12
N GLY A 522 15.71 16.12 30.97
CA GLY A 522 14.86 16.83 31.94
C GLY A 522 13.62 17.49 31.34
N ILE A 523 13.37 17.34 30.03
CA ILE A 523 12.25 17.95 29.32
C ILE A 523 11.15 16.91 29.12
N ASP A 524 10.01 17.11 29.76
CA ASP A 524 8.80 16.30 29.55
C ASP A 524 8.33 16.43 28.10
N LEU A 525 8.28 15.28 27.41
CA LEU A 525 7.96 15.16 25.99
C LEU A 525 6.53 15.60 25.66
N ARG A 526 5.59 15.47 26.60
CA ARG A 526 4.19 15.91 26.42
C ARG A 526 4.05 17.42 26.59
N ARG A 527 4.86 18.01 27.47
CA ARG A 527 4.82 19.47 27.74
C ARG A 527 5.58 20.26 26.69
N ASP A 528 6.79 19.83 26.36
CA ASP A 528 7.68 20.50 25.41
C ASP A 528 8.45 19.52 24.53
N GLY A 529 7.70 18.76 23.72
CA GLY A 529 8.26 17.80 22.77
C GLY A 529 9.17 18.45 21.72
N ARG A 530 9.06 19.76 21.46
CA ARG A 530 9.93 20.46 20.50
C ARG A 530 11.34 20.61 21.09
N SER A 531 11.45 21.11 22.31
CA SER A 531 12.74 21.24 22.99
C SER A 531 13.35 19.88 23.31
N ALA A 532 12.55 18.89 23.69
CA ALA A 532 13.01 17.51 23.88
C ALA A 532 13.61 16.93 22.59
N ARG A 533 12.93 17.06 21.44
CA ARG A 533 13.48 16.60 20.14
C ARG A 533 14.72 17.38 19.70
N ALA A 534 14.85 18.65 20.08
CA ALA A 534 16.08 19.41 19.80
C ALA A 534 17.31 18.77 20.47
N GLN A 535 17.13 18.16 21.65
CA GLN A 535 18.16 17.42 22.40
C GLN A 535 18.43 16.00 21.86
N THR A 536 17.64 15.51 20.89
CA THR A 536 17.70 14.13 20.39
C THR A 536 18.21 14.05 18.96
N GLY A 537 19.19 13.18 18.69
CA GLY A 537 19.54 12.73 17.35
C GLY A 537 18.81 11.43 17.05
N TYR A 538 18.32 11.24 15.83
CA TYR A 538 17.62 10.02 15.43
C TYR A 538 18.12 9.52 14.07
N VAL A 539 18.41 8.21 13.99
CA VAL A 539 18.68 7.51 12.74
C VAL A 539 17.60 6.43 12.55
N PRO A 540 16.72 6.57 11.54
CA PRO A 540 15.72 5.55 11.23
C PRO A 540 16.34 4.34 10.53
N GLN A 541 15.63 3.21 10.56
CA GLN A 541 16.02 1.97 9.88
C GLN A 541 16.15 2.16 8.36
N VAL A 542 15.30 3.01 7.78
CA VAL A 542 15.37 3.43 6.37
C VAL A 542 15.55 4.94 6.32
N LEU A 543 16.68 5.37 5.77
CA LEU A 543 17.03 6.76 5.54
C LEU A 543 16.41 7.24 4.22
N ASP A 544 15.18 7.74 4.30
CA ASP A 544 14.53 8.45 3.19
C ASP A 544 14.99 9.92 3.20
N LEU A 545 15.99 10.23 2.38
CA LEU A 545 16.66 11.53 2.35
C LEU A 545 16.37 12.26 1.04
N PRO A 546 16.15 13.59 1.07
CA PRO A 546 16.04 14.39 -0.14
C PRO A 546 17.26 14.22 -1.03
N ASP A 547 17.05 14.13 -2.35
CA ASP A 547 18.13 13.99 -3.33
C ASP A 547 18.84 15.33 -3.58
N LEU A 548 19.62 15.76 -2.59
CA LEU A 548 20.46 16.96 -2.62
C LEU A 548 21.94 16.55 -2.43
N PRO A 549 22.90 17.36 -2.90
CA PRO A 549 24.30 17.15 -2.55
C PRO A 549 24.49 17.06 -1.03
N LEU A 550 25.30 16.11 -0.57
CA LEU A 550 25.49 15.80 0.86
C LEU A 550 25.76 17.03 1.72
N ARG A 551 26.64 17.91 1.24
CA ARG A 551 26.97 19.18 1.90
C ARG A 551 25.77 20.10 2.05
N GLU A 552 24.95 20.21 1.00
CA GLU A 552 23.76 21.06 1.01
C GLU A 552 22.69 20.50 1.94
N LEU A 553 22.47 19.18 1.90
CA LEU A 553 21.58 18.47 2.81
C LEU A 553 22.00 18.68 4.27
N MET A 554 23.28 18.50 4.59
CA MET A 554 23.79 18.71 5.94
C MET A 554 23.72 20.18 6.37
N MET A 555 23.98 21.12 5.47
CA MET A 555 23.82 22.56 5.73
C MET A 555 22.36 22.93 6.00
N PHE A 556 21.41 22.33 5.28
CA PHE A 556 19.99 22.50 5.53
C PHE A 556 19.61 22.00 6.92
N ILE A 557 19.98 20.76 7.27
CA ILE A 557 19.69 20.20 8.60
C ILE A 557 20.40 20.98 9.71
N ALA A 558 21.65 21.42 9.50
CA ALA A 558 22.36 22.26 10.45
C ALA A 558 21.60 23.57 10.74
N ARG A 559 21.13 24.27 9.70
CA ARG A 559 20.31 25.49 9.87
C ARG A 559 19.03 25.23 10.65
N VAL A 560 18.33 24.14 10.35
CA VAL A 560 17.11 23.74 11.08
C VAL A 560 17.40 23.46 12.55
N ARG A 561 18.57 22.88 12.86
CA ARG A 561 19.01 22.59 14.24
C ARG A 561 19.78 23.72 14.92
N GLY A 562 19.96 24.87 14.26
CA GLY A 562 20.72 25.99 14.80
C GLY A 562 22.24 25.75 14.88
N ALA A 563 22.78 24.76 14.16
CA ALA A 563 24.19 24.42 14.13
C ALA A 563 24.96 25.26 13.09
N SER A 564 26.25 25.49 13.36
CA SER A 564 27.11 26.30 12.49
C SER A 564 27.51 25.56 11.20
N PRO A 565 27.81 26.28 10.11
CA PRO A 565 28.38 25.66 8.91
C PRO A 565 29.68 24.89 9.18
N THR A 566 30.50 25.37 10.11
CA THR A 566 31.74 24.69 10.54
C THR A 566 31.45 23.30 11.11
N ARG A 567 30.31 23.13 11.79
CA ARG A 567 29.88 21.84 12.33
C ARG A 567 29.58 20.83 11.23
N VAL A 568 29.08 21.28 10.07
CA VAL A 568 28.82 20.40 8.92
C VAL A 568 30.13 19.79 8.40
N GLU A 569 31.17 20.61 8.25
CA GLU A 569 32.49 20.13 7.81
C GLU A 569 33.08 19.13 8.82
N GLN A 570 32.98 19.45 10.12
CA GLN A 570 33.42 18.54 11.18
C GLN A 570 32.68 17.20 11.15
N MET A 571 31.36 17.21 10.91
CA MET A 571 30.59 15.97 10.84
C MET A 571 30.90 15.16 9.59
N LEU A 572 31.09 15.80 8.43
CA LEU A 572 31.56 15.13 7.22
C LEU A 572 32.92 14.45 7.44
N GLU A 573 33.83 15.09 8.19
CA GLU A 573 35.12 14.51 8.56
C GLU A 573 34.95 13.33 9.54
N VAL A 574 34.16 13.51 10.60
CA VAL A 574 33.91 12.48 11.63
C VAL A 574 33.35 11.18 11.04
N VAL A 575 32.48 11.27 10.02
CA VAL A 575 31.90 10.09 9.37
C VAL A 575 32.62 9.67 8.08
N GLY A 576 33.73 10.33 7.72
CA GLY A 576 34.54 9.99 6.55
C GLY A 576 33.85 10.25 5.20
N LEU A 577 33.04 11.31 5.08
CA LEU A 577 32.28 11.66 3.88
C LEU A 577 32.75 12.94 3.18
N VAL A 578 33.90 13.51 3.56
CA VAL A 578 34.43 14.77 2.98
C VAL A 578 34.54 14.70 1.45
N GLU A 579 35.10 13.61 0.90
CA GLU A 579 35.25 13.40 -0.54
C GLU A 579 33.92 13.11 -1.26
N HIS A 580 32.88 12.78 -0.51
CA HIS A 580 31.54 12.50 -1.02
C HIS A 580 30.60 13.68 -0.86
N ALA A 581 31.07 14.82 -0.34
CA ALA A 581 30.24 15.97 -0.01
C ALA A 581 29.44 16.56 -1.20
N ARG A 582 29.87 16.30 -2.44
CA ARG A 582 29.17 16.71 -3.68
C ARG A 582 28.26 15.62 -4.27
N LYS A 583 28.38 14.37 -3.79
CA LYS A 583 27.49 13.29 -4.20
C LYS A 583 26.11 13.50 -3.59
N ARG A 584 25.12 12.79 -4.11
CA ARG A 584 23.75 12.74 -3.60
C ARG A 584 23.48 11.41 -2.88
N PRO A 585 22.50 11.32 -1.95
CA PRO A 585 22.21 10.08 -1.21
C PRO A 585 22.02 8.84 -2.08
N ALA A 586 21.38 8.97 -3.25
CA ALA A 586 21.19 7.88 -4.21
C ALA A 586 22.51 7.28 -4.74
N GLN A 587 23.59 8.07 -4.77
CA GLN A 587 24.90 7.70 -5.29
C GLN A 587 25.83 7.08 -4.22
N LEU A 588 25.34 6.94 -2.99
CA LEU A 588 26.09 6.35 -1.88
C LEU A 588 25.82 4.85 -1.77
N SER A 589 26.82 4.07 -1.38
CA SER A 589 26.62 2.68 -0.92
C SER A 589 25.81 2.66 0.38
N GLY A 590 25.23 1.51 0.75
CA GLY A 590 24.45 1.37 2.00
C GLY A 590 25.22 1.84 3.24
N GLY A 591 26.50 1.46 3.37
CA GLY A 591 27.36 1.92 4.46
C GLY A 591 27.62 3.42 4.48
N LEU A 592 27.80 4.05 3.31
CA LEU A 592 27.97 5.50 3.23
C LEU A 592 26.67 6.24 3.55
N ARG A 593 25.50 5.71 3.17
CA ARG A 593 24.19 6.27 3.56
C ARG A 593 23.99 6.21 5.07
N GLN A 594 24.38 5.10 5.70
CA GLN A 594 24.26 4.94 7.14
C GLN A 594 25.15 5.91 7.91
N ARG A 595 26.41 6.09 7.45
CA ARG A 595 27.33 7.12 7.96
C ARG A 595 26.77 8.54 7.79
N LEU A 596 26.11 8.83 6.65
CA LEU A 596 25.41 10.09 6.44
C LEU A 596 24.27 10.27 7.45
N GLY A 597 23.46 9.24 7.69
CA GLY A 597 22.40 9.27 8.71
C GLY A 597 22.93 9.64 10.09
N LEU A 598 24.07 9.05 10.47
CA LEU A 598 24.75 9.37 11.74
C LEU A 598 25.23 10.84 11.77
N ALA A 599 25.81 11.33 10.68
CA ALA A 599 26.24 12.73 10.57
C ALA A 599 25.06 13.71 10.74
N LEU A 600 23.92 13.41 10.13
CA LEU A 600 22.70 14.22 10.23
C LEU A 600 22.12 14.19 11.65
N ALA A 601 22.19 13.04 12.33
CA ALA A 601 21.74 12.93 13.72
C ALA A 601 22.63 13.73 14.68
N LEU A 602 23.94 13.79 14.44
CA LEU A 602 24.94 14.42 15.31
C LEU A 602 25.19 15.91 15.05
N VAL A 603 24.75 16.44 13.90
CA VAL A 603 25.01 17.85 13.51
C VAL A 603 24.44 18.86 14.52
N GLY A 604 23.33 18.52 15.18
CA GLY A 604 22.68 19.38 16.17
C GLY A 604 23.13 19.17 17.62
N GLU A 605 24.29 18.55 17.84
CA GLU A 605 24.89 18.30 19.17
C GLU A 605 23.90 17.71 20.19
N PRO A 606 23.30 16.55 19.87
CA PRO A 606 22.29 15.96 20.73
C PRO A 606 22.90 15.43 22.04
N ARG A 607 22.11 15.47 23.12
CA ARG A 607 22.43 14.80 24.39
C ARG A 607 22.01 13.33 24.39
N VAL A 608 21.07 12.97 23.52
CA VAL A 608 20.55 11.59 23.35
C VAL A 608 20.55 11.20 21.89
N LEU A 609 21.05 10.00 21.58
CA LEU A 609 21.06 9.45 20.24
C LEU A 609 20.20 8.19 20.20
N LEU A 610 19.18 8.18 19.34
CA LEU A 610 18.27 7.06 19.13
C LEU A 610 18.55 6.45 17.75
N LEU A 611 18.80 5.15 17.67
CA LEU A 611 19.23 4.49 16.45
C LEU A 611 18.37 3.25 16.19
N ASP A 612 17.68 3.20 15.06
CA ASP A 612 16.87 2.04 14.69
C ASP A 612 17.66 1.13 13.74
N GLU A 613 18.13 -0.01 14.24
CA GLU A 613 18.98 -0.99 13.54
C GLU A 613 20.15 -0.38 12.76
N PRO A 614 21.05 0.38 13.43
CA PRO A 614 22.03 1.21 12.75
C PRO A 614 23.10 0.46 11.94
N THR A 615 23.20 -0.86 12.12
CA THR A 615 24.20 -1.76 11.53
C THR A 615 23.61 -2.74 10.52
N ALA A 616 22.29 -2.69 10.30
CA ALA A 616 21.60 -3.57 9.38
C ALA A 616 22.20 -3.45 7.96
N ASN A 617 22.50 -4.57 7.34
CA ASN A 617 23.03 -4.65 5.97
C ASN A 617 24.39 -3.95 5.74
N LEU A 618 25.17 -3.69 6.79
CA LEU A 618 26.54 -3.20 6.68
C LEU A 618 27.57 -4.34 6.60
N ASP A 619 28.64 -4.11 5.85
CA ASP A 619 29.86 -4.90 5.90
C ASP A 619 30.63 -4.67 7.22
N VAL A 620 31.58 -5.56 7.54
CA VAL A 620 32.33 -5.53 8.82
C VAL A 620 33.10 -4.22 9.01
N GLU A 621 33.72 -3.68 7.96
CA GLU A 621 34.51 -2.45 8.05
C GLU A 621 33.62 -1.23 8.30
N SER A 622 32.48 -1.15 7.62
CA SER A 622 31.50 -0.08 7.83
C SER A 622 30.85 -0.10 9.21
N ARG A 623 30.64 -1.28 9.81
CA ARG A 623 30.15 -1.41 11.20
C ARG A 623 31.14 -0.85 12.21
N HIS A 624 32.42 -1.19 12.07
CA HIS A 624 33.47 -0.71 12.95
C HIS A 624 33.54 0.83 12.97
N VAL A 625 33.40 1.47 11.80
CA VAL A 625 33.36 2.95 11.70
C VAL A 625 32.15 3.54 12.44
N VAL A 626 30.96 2.94 12.31
CA VAL A 626 29.77 3.40 13.03
C VAL A 626 29.98 3.27 14.55
N PHE A 627 30.42 2.11 15.03
CA PHE A 627 30.64 1.89 16.46
C PHE A 627 31.72 2.80 17.05
N GLU A 628 32.82 3.08 16.34
CA GLU A 628 33.84 4.02 16.82
C GLU A 628 33.28 5.45 16.96
N VAL A 629 32.42 5.90 16.04
CA VAL A 629 31.73 7.20 16.18
C VAL A 629 30.81 7.20 17.40
N LEU A 630 30.03 6.14 17.60
CA LEU A 630 29.14 5.99 18.77
C LEU A 630 29.94 5.98 20.08
N ARG A 631 31.04 5.23 20.14
CA ARG A 631 31.94 5.15 21.31
C ARG A 631 32.48 6.54 21.68
N ARG A 632 32.93 7.32 20.69
CA ARG A 632 33.39 8.70 20.91
C ARG A 632 32.28 9.63 21.39
N GLN A 633 31.04 9.45 20.94
CA GLN A 633 29.93 10.26 21.46
C GLN A 633 29.58 9.88 22.90
N ARG A 634 29.63 8.59 23.21
CA ARG A 634 29.42 8.07 24.57
C ARG A 634 30.45 8.62 25.55
N GLU A 635 31.72 8.64 25.17
CA GLU A 635 32.81 9.25 25.95
C GLU A 635 32.64 10.77 26.17
N ARG A 636 31.89 11.44 25.28
CA ARG A 636 31.51 12.85 25.41
C ARG A 636 30.24 13.06 26.25
N GLY A 637 29.69 12.00 26.84
CA GLY A 637 28.51 12.05 27.70
C GLY A 637 27.17 11.98 26.95
N VAL A 638 27.16 11.68 25.64
CA VAL A 638 25.92 11.46 24.88
C VAL A 638 25.35 10.09 25.25
N ALA A 639 24.10 10.05 25.69
CA ALA A 639 23.40 8.79 25.91
C ALA A 639 22.94 8.19 24.57
N ILE A 640 23.05 6.88 24.44
CA ILE A 640 22.75 6.18 23.18
C ILE A 640 21.76 5.06 23.46
N LEU A 641 20.68 5.02 22.68
CA LEU A 641 19.75 3.90 22.63
C LEU A 641 19.69 3.37 21.21
N PHE A 642 19.95 2.09 21.02
CA PHE A 642 19.88 1.47 19.70
C PHE A 642 19.08 0.17 19.72
N THR A 643 18.43 -0.16 18.60
CA THR A 643 17.68 -1.41 18.44
C THR A 643 18.50 -2.41 17.62
N MET A 644 18.47 -3.69 18.02
CA MET A 644 19.17 -4.77 17.33
C MET A 644 18.36 -6.06 17.39
N HIS A 645 18.63 -6.97 16.44
CA HIS A 645 18.07 -8.33 16.41
C HIS A 645 19.15 -9.43 16.41
N ARG A 646 20.44 -9.06 16.36
CA ARG A 646 21.59 -9.99 16.39
C ARG A 646 22.37 -9.84 17.70
N VAL A 647 22.65 -10.96 18.37
CA VAL A 647 23.36 -10.97 19.67
C VAL A 647 24.83 -10.57 19.51
N ASP A 648 25.48 -11.02 18.42
CA ASP A 648 26.90 -10.74 18.15
C ASP A 648 27.20 -9.23 18.13
N GLU A 649 26.25 -8.42 17.66
CA GLU A 649 26.37 -6.95 17.55
C GLU A 649 26.09 -6.23 18.89
N VAL A 650 25.49 -6.90 19.87
CA VAL A 650 25.21 -6.35 21.20
C VAL A 650 26.42 -6.49 22.13
N VAL A 651 27.32 -7.43 21.83
CA VAL A 651 28.51 -7.73 22.65
C VAL A 651 29.71 -6.83 22.30
N GLU A 652 29.75 -6.31 21.07
CA GLU A 652 30.75 -5.36 20.55
C GLU A 652 30.46 -3.92 21.01
#